data_AF-C6C016-F1
#
_entry.id   AF-C6C016-F1
#
_cell.length_a   1.000
_cell.length_b   1.000
_cell.length_c   1.000
_cell.angle_alpha   90.00
_cell.angle_beta   90.00
_cell.angle_gamma   90.00
#
_symmetry.space_group_name_H-M   'P 1'
#
loop_
_entity.id
_entity.type
_entity.pdbx_description
1 polymer ?
#
loop_
_entity_poly.entity_id
_entity_poly.type
_entity_poly.pdbx_seq_one_letter_code
_entity_poly.pdbx_strand_id
1 'polypeptide(L)'
;MKKLLPLLPRPTRYLGSEWGSVHKDPAKVKAHIAIGFPDLYEIGMSYLGQKILYEIVNKHDDFYAERVYTPCEETAEIMREHGELLATLESDTPLKDVDALGISLTHELCYTNVLFMLDLAGIPLKSADRDDSCPLVIGGGGACFNAEPVADFFDVIMLGDGEESIIKVMEVIAECKEQGLGRKARLEKLAELPGIYIPEFFDPENPGDFFVEKAVVEDFEPIPFPKEQILPYGQVIHDRLTMEIARGCTRGCRFCQAGIIYRPVRERTPETLTKTLMEGLEETGYEETSFLSLSTGDYSALDTLFAQCFDNCAAEQISISLPSLRVGSLSEPIMERIATIRRTGATLAPEAGSQRMRDVINKGITEEALLKHALMLYENGWQNIKLYFMIGLPTETFEDLDAIVDLCVKVRDVAGKHIKKLNITAAVSPFVPKPHTPFQWERQISLEEIGERLDYMREKFNNQKRIKMKSHIPRMTFLEGIFSRGDRRLGPVIEKAYKKGALYSSWKDHLKLEPYLEAMEEEGLTPEEFTGARDHDARLPWDHLSSGVSKKFLLTELKRGISEKITGDCRYEECRNCGVCNFDGRKSLLEKQAENMDLRPKMVFETRDQTGDVPDFVQTEKPDLGIKGSHFRLWYTKTGTSAYLSQLDLQPVIERAMRRAELPLTFSQGFHPMPRMSFGRALPVGVESLKEWMNIMLRTEIGAQDLVDRLNRQMPMGMKIVGADPLTLSKKQKHPEIEDFTLIFTCSDEEAKEKIERLREYAQSDEYIVSHTTKKKVKEKNIRPMLVKFDEMNERTLKLTFDWTSMYMSPVKMIAAICPGTTLLDFDLTKTDQRFE
;
A
#
# COMPACT_ATOMS: atom_id res chain seq x y z
N MET A 1 1.74 6.81 -22.03
CA MET A 1 0.77 5.89 -21.37
C MET A 1 -0.66 6.44 -21.32
N LYS A 2 -0.89 7.72 -20.98
CA LYS A 2 -2.25 8.27 -20.73
C LYS A 2 -3.21 8.15 -21.92
N LYS A 3 -2.71 8.24 -23.15
CA LYS A 3 -3.53 8.03 -24.36
C LYS A 3 -4.16 6.63 -24.44
N LEU A 4 -3.60 5.65 -23.73
CA LEU A 4 -4.11 4.28 -23.70
C LEU A 4 -5.18 4.06 -22.63
N LEU A 5 -5.46 5.03 -21.74
CA LEU A 5 -6.46 4.91 -20.67
C LEU A 5 -7.82 4.31 -21.12
N PRO A 6 -8.36 4.63 -22.32
CA PRO A 6 -9.58 4.00 -22.83
C PRO A 6 -9.52 2.47 -22.98
N LEU A 7 -8.32 1.93 -23.19
CA LEU A 7 -8.07 0.50 -23.38
C LEU A 7 -7.65 -0.21 -22.09
N LEU A 8 -7.10 0.52 -21.10
CA LEU A 8 -6.49 -0.12 -19.95
C LEU A 8 -7.53 -0.72 -18.99
N PRO A 9 -7.30 -1.94 -18.47
CA PRO A 9 -8.12 -2.48 -17.40
C PRO A 9 -7.94 -1.67 -16.11
N ARG A 10 -9.05 -1.27 -15.48
CA ARG A 10 -9.06 -0.41 -14.27
C ARG A 10 -8.21 0.86 -14.47
N PRO A 11 -8.60 1.75 -15.39
CA PRO A 11 -7.81 2.91 -15.78
C PRO A 11 -7.51 3.88 -14.62
N THR A 12 -8.27 3.80 -13.52
CA THR A 12 -8.03 4.57 -12.29
C THR A 12 -6.64 4.36 -11.69
N ARG A 13 -5.98 3.25 -11.99
CA ARG A 13 -4.58 2.97 -11.57
C ARG A 13 -3.53 3.84 -12.27
N TYR A 14 -3.90 4.51 -13.36
CA TYR A 14 -2.96 5.15 -14.28
C TYR A 14 -3.28 6.64 -14.55
N LEU A 15 -4.12 7.27 -13.71
CA LEU A 15 -4.60 8.65 -13.96
C LEU A 15 -3.57 9.72 -13.64
N GLY A 16 -2.92 9.62 -12.48
CA GLY A 16 -1.97 10.61 -11.97
C GLY A 16 -2.58 11.99 -11.69
N SER A 17 -3.90 12.09 -11.63
CA SER A 17 -4.63 13.34 -11.35
C SER A 17 -5.38 13.25 -10.02
N GLU A 18 -4.93 12.37 -9.14
CA GLU A 18 -5.51 12.18 -7.81
C GLU A 18 -5.43 13.46 -6.98
N TRP A 19 -6.34 13.61 -6.01
CA TRP A 19 -6.25 14.75 -5.10
C TRP A 19 -4.95 14.66 -4.29
N GLY A 20 -4.22 15.77 -4.19
CA GLY A 20 -2.91 15.82 -3.55
C GLY A 20 -1.74 15.46 -4.49
N SER A 21 -1.97 15.09 -5.76
CA SER A 21 -0.87 14.94 -6.71
C SER A 21 -0.24 16.30 -7.03
N VAL A 22 1.09 16.34 -6.97
CA VAL A 22 1.90 17.52 -7.32
C VAL A 22 2.21 17.45 -8.82
N HIS A 23 2.00 18.57 -9.50
CA HIS A 23 2.35 18.73 -10.91
C HIS A 23 3.30 19.91 -11.06
N LYS A 24 4.55 19.63 -11.45
CA LYS A 24 5.56 20.64 -11.80
C LYS A 24 5.85 20.59 -13.30
N ASP A 25 6.47 21.64 -13.81
CA ASP A 25 7.01 21.68 -15.18
C ASP A 25 8.39 21.00 -15.18
N PRO A 26 8.56 19.81 -15.79
CA PRO A 26 9.82 19.08 -15.76
C PRO A 26 10.99 19.86 -16.36
N ALA A 27 10.73 20.84 -17.24
CA ALA A 27 11.76 21.68 -17.84
C ALA A 27 12.34 22.73 -16.88
N LYS A 28 11.71 22.97 -15.71
CA LYS A 28 12.11 23.99 -14.74
C LYS A 28 12.78 23.44 -13.48
N VAL A 29 12.74 22.13 -13.28
CA VAL A 29 13.37 21.48 -12.12
C VAL A 29 14.79 21.06 -12.43
N LYS A 30 15.65 21.05 -11.41
CA LYS A 30 17.06 20.66 -11.54
C LYS A 30 17.26 19.15 -11.52
N ALA A 31 16.42 18.42 -10.78
CA ALA A 31 16.42 16.97 -10.76
C ALA A 31 15.00 16.39 -10.69
N HIS A 32 14.75 15.36 -11.50
CA HIS A 32 13.47 14.69 -11.66
C HIS A 32 13.59 13.19 -11.34
N ILE A 33 12.84 12.71 -10.35
CA ILE A 33 12.84 11.30 -9.93
C ILE A 33 11.46 10.65 -10.09
N ALA A 34 11.43 9.45 -10.64
CA ALA A 34 10.28 8.57 -10.55
C ALA A 34 10.39 7.68 -9.30
N ILE A 35 9.44 7.77 -8.38
CA ILE A 35 9.33 6.90 -7.21
C ILE A 35 8.45 5.71 -7.58
N GLY A 36 9.11 4.61 -7.88
CA GLY A 36 8.57 3.32 -8.25
C GLY A 36 8.26 2.38 -7.08
N PHE A 37 7.17 1.63 -7.22
CA PHE A 37 6.88 0.47 -6.38
C PHE A 37 6.71 -0.78 -7.26
N PRO A 38 7.46 -1.87 -7.02
CA PRO A 38 7.52 -3.04 -7.90
C PRO A 38 6.34 -4.02 -7.70
N ASP A 39 5.13 -3.48 -7.58
CA ASP A 39 3.86 -4.21 -7.52
C ASP A 39 2.73 -3.32 -8.08
N LEU A 40 1.52 -3.85 -8.13
CA LEU A 40 0.33 -3.14 -8.62
C LEU A 40 0.02 -1.90 -7.77
N TYR A 41 -0.62 -0.91 -8.40
CA TYR A 41 -1.07 0.34 -7.79
C TYR A 41 -1.76 0.15 -6.42
N GLU A 42 -2.67 -0.82 -6.30
CA GLU A 42 -3.40 -1.07 -5.04
C GLU A 42 -2.50 -1.44 -3.84
N ILE A 43 -1.37 -2.08 -4.10
CA ILE A 43 -0.36 -2.44 -3.11
C ILE A 43 0.52 -1.22 -2.86
N GLY A 44 1.08 -0.63 -3.91
CA GLY A 44 2.03 0.47 -3.81
C GLY A 44 1.46 1.73 -3.17
N MET A 45 0.23 2.12 -3.49
CA MET A 45 -0.44 3.27 -2.85
C MET A 45 -0.68 3.10 -1.34
N SER A 46 -0.64 1.87 -0.84
CA SER A 46 -0.76 1.57 0.59
C SER A 46 0.58 1.74 1.35
N TYR A 47 1.69 1.95 0.64
CA TYR A 47 3.02 2.06 1.23
C TYR A 47 3.35 3.48 1.70
N LEU A 48 3.46 3.68 3.02
CA LEU A 48 3.72 5.00 3.62
C LEU A 48 5.09 5.57 3.22
N GLY A 49 6.12 4.73 3.07
CA GLY A 49 7.47 5.19 2.74
C GLY A 49 7.51 5.98 1.43
N GLN A 50 6.79 5.52 0.40
CA GLN A 50 6.66 6.25 -0.86
C GLN A 50 5.97 7.60 -0.67
N LYS A 51 4.93 7.69 0.17
CA LYS A 51 4.22 8.96 0.44
C LYS A 51 5.11 9.97 1.16
N ILE A 52 5.92 9.52 2.13
CA ILE A 52 6.90 10.36 2.84
C ILE A 52 7.92 10.92 1.85
N LEU A 53 8.56 10.06 1.05
CA LEU A 53 9.58 10.50 0.08
C LEU A 53 9.00 11.40 -1.01
N TYR A 54 7.80 11.11 -1.49
CA TYR A 54 7.10 11.92 -2.48
C TYR A 54 6.87 13.35 -1.99
N GLU A 55 6.35 13.52 -0.77
CA GLU A 55 6.09 14.85 -0.22
C GLU A 55 7.39 15.61 0.07
N ILE A 56 8.39 14.93 0.64
CA ILE A 56 9.69 15.54 0.96
C ILE A 56 10.36 16.10 -0.31
N VAL A 57 10.44 15.31 -1.38
CA VAL A 57 11.06 15.76 -2.63
C VAL A 57 10.24 16.87 -3.27
N ASN A 58 8.91 16.75 -3.30
CA ASN A 58 8.07 17.75 -3.97
C ASN A 58 7.95 19.08 -3.22
N LYS A 59 8.21 19.12 -1.91
CA LYS A 59 8.33 20.37 -1.14
C LYS A 59 9.59 21.18 -1.48
N HIS A 60 10.58 20.56 -2.11
CA HIS A 60 11.75 21.27 -2.61
C HIS A 60 11.48 21.87 -3.99
N ASP A 61 11.64 23.19 -4.16
CA ASP A 61 11.27 23.90 -5.40
C ASP A 61 12.04 23.39 -6.62
N ASP A 62 13.31 23.03 -6.45
CA ASP A 62 14.18 22.57 -7.54
C ASP A 62 13.99 21.10 -7.92
N PHE A 63 13.21 20.31 -7.16
CA PHE A 63 13.07 18.87 -7.39
C PHE A 63 11.65 18.48 -7.74
N TYR A 64 11.51 17.39 -8.51
CA TYR A 64 10.21 16.82 -8.84
C TYR A 64 10.21 15.31 -8.61
N ALA A 65 9.22 14.83 -7.89
CA ALA A 65 8.97 13.40 -7.71
C ALA A 65 7.62 13.01 -8.28
N GLU A 66 7.60 11.95 -9.08
CA GLU A 66 6.39 11.39 -9.68
C GLU A 66 6.25 9.90 -9.35
N ARG A 67 5.03 9.35 -9.37
CA ARG A 67 4.78 7.96 -9.02
C ARG A 67 4.84 7.06 -10.25
N VAL A 68 5.28 5.82 -10.03
CA VAL A 68 5.10 4.72 -11.01
C VAL A 68 4.92 3.38 -10.29
N TYR A 69 4.15 2.48 -10.90
CA TYR A 69 3.83 1.16 -10.38
C TYR A 69 4.03 0.11 -11.46
N THR A 70 4.22 -1.16 -11.08
CA THR A 70 4.22 -2.25 -12.07
C THR A 70 2.82 -2.37 -12.68
N PRO A 71 2.66 -2.27 -14.02
CA PRO A 71 1.36 -2.47 -14.66
C PRO A 71 1.01 -3.95 -14.72
N CYS A 72 -0.28 -4.30 -14.64
CA CYS A 72 -0.70 -5.69 -14.82
C CYS A 72 -0.35 -6.21 -16.23
N GLU A 73 -0.24 -7.53 -16.39
CA GLU A 73 0.19 -8.17 -17.65
C GLU A 73 -0.61 -7.68 -18.87
N GLU A 74 -1.94 -7.61 -18.77
CA GLU A 74 -2.82 -7.09 -19.83
C GLU A 74 -2.51 -5.62 -20.20
N THR A 75 -2.18 -4.76 -19.23
CA THR A 75 -1.78 -3.37 -19.53
C THR A 75 -0.44 -3.34 -20.25
N ALA A 76 0.51 -4.17 -19.83
CA ALA A 76 1.82 -4.25 -20.46
C ALA A 76 1.73 -4.78 -21.91
N GLU A 77 0.85 -5.74 -22.19
CA GLU A 77 0.55 -6.21 -23.55
C GLU A 77 0.02 -5.06 -24.42
N ILE A 78 -1.00 -4.34 -23.95
CA ILE A 78 -1.55 -3.18 -24.67
C ILE A 78 -0.47 -2.12 -24.92
N MET A 79 0.37 -1.82 -23.93
CA MET A 79 1.49 -0.89 -24.08
C MET A 79 2.46 -1.32 -25.19
N ARG A 80 2.87 -2.60 -25.19
CA ARG A 80 3.77 -3.15 -26.21
C ARG A 80 3.15 -3.12 -27.61
N GLU A 81 1.87 -3.47 -27.74
CA GLU A 81 1.12 -3.41 -29.01
C GLU A 81 1.11 -2.00 -29.61
N HIS A 82 1.09 -0.98 -28.76
CA HIS A 82 1.04 0.43 -29.18
C HIS A 82 2.41 1.13 -29.18
N GLY A 83 3.50 0.41 -28.88
CA GLY A 83 4.85 0.96 -28.81
C GLY A 83 5.04 2.00 -27.69
N GLU A 84 4.27 1.89 -26.61
CA GLU A 84 4.31 2.82 -25.48
C GLU A 84 5.22 2.34 -24.36
N LEU A 85 6.04 3.26 -23.83
CA LEU A 85 6.92 3.00 -22.70
C LEU A 85 6.19 3.18 -21.36
N LEU A 86 6.68 2.50 -20.33
CA LEU A 86 6.31 2.78 -18.95
C LEU A 86 6.71 4.22 -18.59
N ALA A 87 5.77 4.95 -17.99
CA ALA A 87 5.88 6.37 -17.73
C ALA A 87 5.34 6.72 -16.33
N THR A 88 5.70 7.90 -15.84
CA THR A 88 5.19 8.44 -14.58
C THR A 88 3.69 8.74 -14.67
N LEU A 89 2.99 8.64 -13.54
CA LEU A 89 1.54 8.85 -13.50
C LEU A 89 1.17 10.32 -13.75
N GLU A 90 1.85 11.25 -13.08
CA GLU A 90 1.47 12.65 -13.02
C GLU A 90 1.62 13.37 -14.37
N SER A 91 2.77 13.23 -15.03
CA SER A 91 3.07 13.92 -16.29
C SER A 91 3.11 13.04 -17.54
N ASP A 92 3.02 11.71 -17.40
CA ASP A 92 3.26 10.75 -18.50
C ASP A 92 4.70 10.82 -19.06
N THR A 93 5.68 11.19 -18.21
CA THR A 93 7.11 11.20 -18.58
C THR A 93 7.63 9.76 -18.69
N PRO A 94 8.16 9.32 -19.84
CA PRO A 94 8.78 8.00 -19.96
C PRO A 94 9.89 7.81 -18.93
N LEU A 95 9.95 6.63 -18.29
CA LEU A 95 10.90 6.41 -17.19
C LEU A 95 12.37 6.48 -17.61
N LYS A 96 12.69 6.33 -18.89
CA LYS A 96 14.05 6.54 -19.40
C LYS A 96 14.46 8.02 -19.48
N ASP A 97 13.50 8.94 -19.39
CA ASP A 97 13.72 10.38 -19.56
C ASP A 97 13.76 11.15 -18.22
N VAL A 98 13.64 10.46 -17.07
CA VAL A 98 13.87 11.04 -15.74
C VAL A 98 15.36 10.99 -15.36
N ASP A 99 15.79 11.74 -14.35
CA ASP A 99 17.18 11.69 -13.88
C ASP A 99 17.46 10.45 -13.00
N ALA A 100 16.43 9.97 -12.29
CA ALA A 100 16.50 8.77 -11.46
C ALA A 100 15.16 8.01 -11.37
N LEU A 101 15.24 6.69 -11.23
CA LEU A 101 14.13 5.78 -10.91
C LEU A 101 14.41 5.13 -9.55
N GLY A 102 13.73 5.58 -8.50
CA GLY A 102 13.83 5.00 -7.16
C GLY A 102 12.81 3.88 -6.94
N ILE A 103 13.22 2.69 -6.51
CA ILE A 103 12.35 1.52 -6.36
C ILE A 103 12.39 1.00 -4.93
N SER A 104 11.22 0.92 -4.29
CA SER A 104 11.08 0.40 -2.93
C SER A 104 11.02 -1.14 -2.91
N LEU A 105 12.12 -1.79 -2.53
CA LEU A 105 12.24 -3.23 -2.32
C LEU A 105 11.76 -3.62 -0.91
N THR A 106 10.46 -3.88 -0.78
CA THR A 106 9.84 -4.28 0.49
C THR A 106 9.97 -5.76 0.82
N HIS A 107 10.17 -6.62 -0.18
CA HIS A 107 10.36 -8.06 -0.04
C HIS A 107 11.05 -8.65 -1.28
N GLU A 108 11.62 -9.84 -1.15
CA GLU A 108 12.45 -10.44 -2.20
C GLU A 108 11.63 -10.95 -3.40
N LEU A 109 10.36 -11.28 -3.19
CA LEU A 109 9.47 -11.80 -4.25
C LEU A 109 9.06 -10.77 -5.33
N CYS A 110 9.51 -9.52 -5.22
CA CYS A 110 9.24 -8.48 -6.22
C CYS A 110 10.38 -8.31 -7.24
N TYR A 111 11.49 -9.03 -7.11
CA TYR A 111 12.68 -8.79 -7.93
C TYR A 111 12.43 -8.90 -9.44
N THR A 112 11.64 -9.87 -9.90
CA THR A 112 11.31 -9.96 -11.34
C THR A 112 10.37 -8.85 -11.82
N ASN A 113 9.55 -8.27 -10.93
CA ASN A 113 8.74 -7.10 -11.27
C ASN A 113 9.61 -5.85 -11.50
N VAL A 114 10.76 -5.74 -10.83
CA VAL A 114 11.75 -4.68 -11.10
C VAL A 114 12.24 -4.77 -12.54
N LEU A 115 12.68 -5.96 -12.96
CA LEU A 115 13.15 -6.21 -14.32
C LEU A 115 12.05 -5.95 -15.35
N PHE A 116 10.81 -6.32 -15.03
CA PHE A 116 9.65 -6.03 -15.87
C PHE A 116 9.41 -4.52 -16.05
N MET A 117 9.56 -3.73 -14.98
CA MET A 117 9.45 -2.27 -15.07
C MET A 117 10.57 -1.67 -15.93
N LEU A 118 11.82 -2.15 -15.78
CA LEU A 118 12.96 -1.69 -16.59
C LEU A 118 12.77 -2.03 -18.07
N ASP A 119 12.34 -3.25 -18.38
CA ASP A 119 12.03 -3.69 -19.74
C ASP A 119 10.95 -2.83 -20.40
N LEU A 120 9.82 -2.62 -19.72
CA LEU A 120 8.74 -1.76 -20.23
C LEU A 120 9.14 -0.28 -20.35
N ALA A 121 10.12 0.17 -19.57
CA ALA A 121 10.68 1.52 -19.65
C ALA A 121 11.69 1.69 -20.80
N GLY A 122 12.18 0.58 -21.39
CA GLY A 122 13.30 0.61 -22.32
C GLY A 122 14.63 0.93 -21.65
N ILE A 123 14.78 0.63 -20.35
CA ILE A 123 16.02 0.81 -19.58
C ILE A 123 16.77 -0.53 -19.56
N PRO A 124 18.09 -0.58 -19.85
CA PRO A 124 18.87 -1.80 -19.74
C PRO A 124 18.75 -2.45 -18.36
N LEU A 125 18.56 -3.78 -18.34
CA LEU A 125 18.33 -4.53 -17.10
C LEU A 125 19.53 -4.44 -16.16
N LYS A 126 20.75 -4.60 -16.69
CA LYS A 126 21.99 -4.55 -15.89
C LYS A 126 22.53 -3.15 -15.81
N SER A 127 23.03 -2.80 -14.63
CA SER A 127 23.71 -1.53 -14.35
C SER A 127 24.90 -1.30 -15.30
N ALA A 128 25.69 -2.36 -15.59
CA ALA A 128 26.84 -2.31 -16.48
C ALA A 128 26.51 -1.99 -17.95
N ASP A 129 25.25 -2.20 -18.38
CA ASP A 129 24.80 -1.93 -19.75
C ASP A 129 24.20 -0.52 -19.90
N ARG A 130 24.18 0.29 -18.84
CA ARG A 130 23.60 1.65 -18.82
C ARG A 130 24.67 2.70 -19.09
N ASP A 131 24.42 3.54 -20.07
CA ASP A 131 25.26 4.69 -20.40
C ASP A 131 24.81 5.97 -19.66
N ASP A 132 25.44 7.10 -19.99
CA ASP A 132 25.13 8.42 -19.42
C ASP A 132 23.72 8.94 -19.78
N SER A 133 23.06 8.35 -20.77
CA SER A 133 21.69 8.74 -21.16
C SER A 133 20.61 8.07 -20.32
N CYS A 134 20.96 7.00 -19.62
CA CYS A 134 20.03 6.25 -18.77
C CYS A 134 19.86 6.93 -17.40
N PRO A 135 18.66 6.87 -16.79
CA PRO A 135 18.46 7.28 -15.40
C PRO A 135 19.33 6.47 -14.45
N LEU A 136 19.58 7.00 -13.26
CA LEU A 136 20.06 6.18 -12.15
C LEU A 136 18.90 5.32 -11.62
N VAL A 137 19.07 4.01 -11.59
CA VAL A 137 18.16 3.07 -10.94
C VAL A 137 18.60 2.88 -9.49
N ILE A 138 17.78 3.36 -8.57
CA ILE A 138 18.06 3.42 -7.14
C ILE A 138 17.15 2.43 -6.41
N GLY A 139 17.70 1.52 -5.61
CA GLY A 139 16.92 0.61 -4.76
C GLY A 139 16.89 1.13 -3.32
N GLY A 140 15.78 0.89 -2.61
CA GLY A 140 15.69 1.19 -1.18
C GLY A 140 14.72 0.25 -0.46
N GLY A 141 14.66 0.31 0.87
CA GLY A 141 13.74 -0.50 1.67
C GLY A 141 14.41 -1.69 2.36
N GLY A 142 13.64 -2.40 3.20
CA GLY A 142 14.18 -3.39 4.14
C GLY A 142 14.89 -4.58 3.50
N ALA A 143 14.48 -5.00 2.29
CA ALA A 143 15.13 -6.10 1.59
C ALA A 143 16.56 -5.77 1.16
N CYS A 144 16.90 -4.48 1.02
CA CYS A 144 18.24 -4.03 0.61
C CYS A 144 19.33 -4.34 1.63
N PHE A 145 18.98 -4.70 2.87
CA PHE A 145 19.97 -5.18 3.86
C PHE A 145 20.59 -6.53 3.49
N ASN A 146 20.11 -7.18 2.42
CA ASN A 146 20.91 -8.08 1.57
C ASN A 146 20.66 -7.74 0.09
N ALA A 147 21.44 -6.80 -0.45
CA ALA A 147 21.29 -6.33 -1.82
C ALA A 147 21.97 -7.23 -2.87
N GLU A 148 22.88 -8.14 -2.47
CA GLU A 148 23.70 -8.92 -3.41
C GLU A 148 22.90 -9.68 -4.48
N PRO A 149 21.74 -10.30 -4.19
CA PRO A 149 20.94 -10.97 -5.22
C PRO A 149 20.51 -10.05 -6.37
N VAL A 150 20.36 -8.75 -6.11
CA VAL A 150 19.90 -7.76 -7.09
C VAL A 150 20.96 -6.73 -7.48
N ALA A 151 22.18 -6.88 -6.98
CA ALA A 151 23.28 -5.93 -7.15
C ALA A 151 23.51 -5.54 -8.62
N ASP A 152 23.45 -6.51 -9.54
CA ASP A 152 23.69 -6.28 -10.96
C ASP A 152 22.61 -5.41 -11.66
N PHE A 153 21.44 -5.22 -11.04
CA PHE A 153 20.32 -4.49 -11.62
C PHE A 153 20.19 -3.05 -11.10
N PHE A 154 20.93 -2.68 -10.06
CA PHE A 154 20.83 -1.37 -9.43
C PHE A 154 22.15 -0.61 -9.52
N ASP A 155 22.05 0.70 -9.70
CA ASP A 155 23.22 1.58 -9.73
C ASP A 155 23.58 2.06 -8.32
N VAL A 156 22.54 2.27 -7.52
CA VAL A 156 22.62 2.80 -6.17
C VAL A 156 21.64 2.02 -5.30
N ILE A 157 22.04 1.65 -4.09
CA ILE A 157 21.17 1.08 -3.07
C ILE A 157 21.24 1.98 -1.84
N MET A 158 20.07 2.43 -1.38
CA MET A 158 19.89 3.25 -0.18
C MET A 158 19.49 2.39 1.02
N LEU A 159 20.30 2.43 2.08
CA LEU A 159 20.10 1.71 3.33
C LEU A 159 19.71 2.65 4.46
N GLY A 160 18.65 2.28 5.19
CA GLY A 160 18.21 3.02 6.37
C GLY A 160 17.14 4.06 6.09
N ASP A 161 17.21 5.19 6.78
CA ASP A 161 16.21 6.25 6.70
C ASP A 161 16.39 7.10 5.42
N GLY A 162 15.27 7.40 4.76
CA GLY A 162 15.27 8.04 3.45
C GLY A 162 14.97 9.54 3.48
N GLU A 163 14.43 10.05 4.59
CA GLU A 163 13.87 11.40 4.71
C GLU A 163 14.90 12.50 4.38
N GLU A 164 16.10 12.41 4.94
CA GLU A 164 17.19 13.34 4.61
C GLU A 164 18.02 12.84 3.43
N SER A 165 18.22 11.52 3.35
CA SER A 165 19.10 10.88 2.36
C SER A 165 18.64 11.14 0.93
N ILE A 166 17.33 11.13 0.67
CA ILE A 166 16.80 11.35 -0.68
C ILE A 166 17.10 12.76 -1.19
N ILE A 167 17.03 13.77 -0.32
CA ILE A 167 17.32 15.16 -0.69
C ILE A 167 18.80 15.30 -1.06
N LYS A 168 19.70 14.75 -0.25
CA LYS A 168 21.15 14.75 -0.55
C LYS A 168 21.46 14.04 -1.87
N VAL A 169 20.79 12.92 -2.15
CA VAL A 169 20.92 12.22 -3.44
C VAL A 169 20.46 13.10 -4.60
N MET A 170 19.31 13.78 -4.46
CA MET A 170 18.77 14.69 -5.48
C MET A 170 19.67 15.91 -5.71
N GLU A 171 20.26 16.47 -4.65
CA GLU A 171 21.25 17.55 -4.72
C GLU A 171 22.47 17.12 -5.52
N VAL A 172 23.06 15.95 -5.23
CA VAL A 172 24.20 15.42 -5.98
C VAL A 172 23.85 15.19 -7.45
N ILE A 173 22.66 14.66 -7.75
CA ILE A 173 22.19 14.47 -9.13
C ILE A 173 22.09 15.83 -9.85
N ALA A 174 21.45 16.82 -9.22
CA ALA A 174 21.29 18.16 -9.76
C ALA A 174 22.63 18.85 -10.02
N GLU A 175 23.54 18.82 -9.05
CA GLU A 175 24.89 19.41 -9.17
C GLU A 175 25.69 18.76 -10.29
N CYS A 176 25.66 17.41 -10.39
CA CYS A 176 26.36 16.71 -11.45
C CYS A 176 25.80 17.04 -12.84
N LYS A 177 24.48 17.18 -12.95
CA LYS A 177 23.81 17.58 -14.20
C LYS A 177 24.20 19.00 -14.61
N GLU A 178 24.23 19.94 -13.67
CA GLU A 178 24.66 21.33 -13.92
C GLU A 178 26.14 21.41 -14.33
N GLN A 179 27.00 20.58 -13.72
CA GLN A 179 28.43 20.51 -14.03
C GLN A 179 28.75 19.68 -15.29
N GLY A 180 27.77 19.00 -15.89
CA GLY A 180 27.99 18.09 -17.02
C GLY A 180 28.84 16.87 -16.67
N LEU A 181 28.79 16.41 -15.42
CA LEU A 181 29.51 15.22 -14.96
C LEU A 181 28.82 13.93 -15.40
N GLY A 182 29.60 13.01 -15.95
CA GLY A 182 29.13 11.67 -16.34
C GLY A 182 28.77 10.80 -15.14
N ARG A 183 28.15 9.65 -15.44
CA ARG A 183 27.61 8.67 -14.50
C ARG A 183 28.62 8.22 -13.45
N LYS A 184 29.84 7.87 -13.86
CA LYS A 184 30.89 7.40 -12.94
C LYS A 184 31.20 8.43 -11.84
N ALA A 185 31.42 9.69 -12.21
CA ALA A 185 31.71 10.77 -11.26
C ALA A 185 30.51 11.02 -10.33
N ARG A 186 29.27 10.86 -10.84
CA ARG A 186 28.06 10.94 -10.03
C ARG A 186 27.99 9.80 -9.00
N LEU A 187 28.31 8.56 -9.39
CA LEU A 187 28.35 7.41 -8.48
C LEU A 187 29.44 7.56 -7.41
N GLU A 188 30.62 8.06 -7.78
CA GLU A 188 31.72 8.36 -6.84
C GLU A 188 31.29 9.37 -5.77
N LYS A 189 30.62 10.48 -6.17
CA LYS A 189 30.07 11.46 -5.22
C LYS A 189 28.97 10.88 -4.34
N LEU A 190 28.06 10.08 -4.91
CA LEU A 190 26.98 9.45 -4.15
C LEU A 190 27.52 8.46 -3.09
N ALA A 191 28.61 7.75 -3.39
CA ALA A 191 29.24 6.81 -2.46
C ALA A 191 29.81 7.46 -1.18
N GLU A 192 30.01 8.79 -1.17
CA GLU A 192 30.45 9.52 0.01
C GLU A 192 29.32 9.69 1.05
N LEU A 193 28.06 9.59 0.63
CA LEU A 193 26.90 9.76 1.49
C LEU A 193 26.67 8.52 2.38
N PRO A 194 26.33 8.70 3.67
CA PRO A 194 25.90 7.58 4.52
C PRO A 194 24.70 6.84 3.93
N GLY A 195 24.67 5.52 4.09
CA GLY A 195 23.58 4.68 3.59
C GLY A 195 23.64 4.36 2.10
N ILE A 196 24.62 4.87 1.35
CA ILE A 196 24.72 4.62 -0.09
C ILE A 196 25.68 3.46 -0.38
N TYR A 197 25.12 2.39 -0.94
CA TYR A 197 25.87 1.28 -1.51
C TYR A 197 25.85 1.36 -3.04
N ILE A 198 27.03 1.40 -3.65
CA ILE A 198 27.21 1.33 -5.12
C ILE A 198 27.72 -0.08 -5.46
N PRO A 199 26.89 -0.96 -6.08
CA PRO A 199 27.29 -2.33 -6.38
C PRO A 199 28.55 -2.45 -7.23
N GLU A 200 28.76 -1.53 -8.17
CA GLU A 200 29.95 -1.48 -9.05
C GLU A 200 31.27 -1.37 -8.25
N PHE A 201 31.24 -0.80 -7.05
CA PHE A 201 32.45 -0.57 -6.24
C PHE A 201 32.79 -1.74 -5.31
N PHE A 202 31.98 -2.80 -5.30
CA PHE A 202 32.16 -3.95 -4.42
C PHE A 202 32.45 -5.24 -5.18
N ASP A 203 33.64 -5.81 -4.95
CA ASP A 203 34.03 -7.14 -5.42
C ASP A 203 33.65 -8.20 -4.36
N PRO A 204 32.75 -9.15 -4.66
CA PRO A 204 32.30 -10.14 -3.68
C PRO A 204 33.38 -11.18 -3.37
N GLU A 205 34.30 -11.42 -4.31
CA GLU A 205 35.40 -12.39 -4.17
C GLU A 205 36.56 -11.79 -3.38
N ASN A 206 36.81 -10.48 -3.56
CA ASN A 206 37.88 -9.75 -2.87
C ASN A 206 37.35 -8.48 -2.17
N PRO A 207 36.51 -8.64 -1.13
CA PRO A 207 35.79 -7.52 -0.55
C PRO A 207 36.66 -6.52 0.23
N GLY A 208 37.85 -6.93 0.66
CA GLY A 208 38.73 -6.13 1.51
C GLY A 208 38.00 -5.54 2.72
N ASP A 209 38.23 -4.25 2.95
CA ASP A 209 37.62 -3.44 4.02
C ASP A 209 36.37 -2.67 3.55
N PHE A 210 35.77 -3.04 2.40
CA PHE A 210 34.58 -2.36 1.89
C PHE A 210 33.41 -2.50 2.85
N PHE A 211 32.79 -1.37 3.20
CA PHE A 211 31.74 -1.30 4.20
C PHE A 211 30.85 -0.08 4.02
N VAL A 212 29.53 -0.27 4.15
CA VAL A 212 28.52 0.77 4.07
C VAL A 212 27.69 0.74 5.36
N GLU A 213 27.63 1.85 6.08
CA GLU A 213 26.71 2.04 7.20
C GLU A 213 25.36 2.56 6.71
N LYS A 214 24.25 2.06 7.27
CA LYS A 214 22.92 2.61 6.99
C LYS A 214 22.83 4.10 7.38
N ALA A 215 22.02 4.88 6.68
CA ALA A 215 21.64 6.22 7.11
C ALA A 215 20.63 6.16 8.26
N VAL A 216 20.77 7.07 9.24
CA VAL A 216 19.84 7.20 10.37
C VAL A 216 19.43 8.66 10.55
N VAL A 217 18.14 8.90 10.68
CA VAL A 217 17.60 10.17 11.18
C VAL A 217 17.69 10.17 12.70
N GLU A 218 18.45 11.10 13.28
CA GLU A 218 18.67 11.16 14.73
C GLU A 218 17.37 11.42 15.51
N ASP A 219 16.56 12.36 15.03
CA ASP A 219 15.30 12.77 15.66
C ASP A 219 14.21 12.92 14.60
N PHE A 220 13.04 12.34 14.85
CA PHE A 220 11.90 12.53 13.96
C PHE A 220 11.11 13.79 14.29
N GLU A 221 11.18 14.32 15.51
CA GLU A 221 10.41 15.50 15.90
C GLU A 221 10.56 16.70 14.95
N PRO A 222 11.78 17.10 14.50
CA PRO A 222 11.93 18.19 13.54
C PRO A 222 11.56 17.80 12.10
N ILE A 223 11.47 16.51 11.77
CA ILE A 223 11.17 16.03 10.43
C ILE A 223 9.66 16.11 10.18
N PRO A 224 9.20 16.95 9.22
CA PRO A 224 7.79 17.02 8.87
C PRO A 224 7.24 15.67 8.44
N PHE A 225 6.03 15.35 8.87
CA PHE A 225 5.31 14.15 8.44
C PHE A 225 4.29 14.51 7.35
N PRO A 226 4.04 13.64 6.35
CA PRO A 226 3.16 13.97 5.24
C PRO A 226 1.70 14.13 5.64
N LYS A 227 1.18 15.35 5.44
CA LYS A 227 -0.23 15.73 5.72
C LYS A 227 -1.08 15.70 4.46
N GLU A 228 -0.50 16.10 3.34
CA GLU A 228 -1.16 16.19 2.02
C GLU A 228 -1.01 14.86 1.28
N GLN A 229 -1.45 13.77 1.91
CA GLN A 229 -1.33 12.45 1.30
C GLN A 229 -2.25 12.32 0.09
N ILE A 230 -1.69 11.84 -1.03
CA ILE A 230 -2.45 11.57 -2.25
C ILE A 230 -3.60 10.60 -1.96
N LEU A 231 -4.79 10.99 -2.40
CA LEU A 231 -6.00 10.19 -2.26
C LEU A 231 -6.14 9.22 -3.44
N PRO A 232 -6.03 7.90 -3.22
CA PRO A 232 -6.25 6.96 -4.29
C PRO A 232 -7.71 7.06 -4.76
N TYR A 233 -7.90 7.05 -6.09
CA TYR A 233 -9.24 6.98 -6.67
C TYR A 233 -9.71 5.54 -6.84
N GLY A 234 -8.80 4.61 -7.13
CA GLY A 234 -9.11 3.18 -7.16
C GLY A 234 -9.08 2.54 -5.77
N GLN A 235 -9.64 1.33 -5.65
CA GLN A 235 -9.56 0.55 -4.42
C GLN A 235 -8.12 0.13 -4.10
N VAL A 236 -7.65 0.48 -2.90
CA VAL A 236 -6.33 0.10 -2.37
C VAL A 236 -6.47 -0.79 -1.13
N ILE A 237 -5.39 -1.46 -0.71
CA ILE A 237 -5.42 -2.38 0.45
C ILE A 237 -5.60 -1.64 1.78
N HIS A 238 -4.93 -0.50 1.95
CA HIS A 238 -5.03 0.35 3.13
C HIS A 238 -5.45 1.77 2.73
N ASP A 239 -6.76 1.97 2.61
CA ASP A 239 -7.36 3.25 2.22
C ASP A 239 -7.73 4.08 3.46
N ARG A 240 -6.72 4.70 4.07
CA ARG A 240 -6.84 5.47 5.33
C ARG A 240 -5.65 6.39 5.54
N LEU A 241 -5.84 7.42 6.35
CA LEU A 241 -4.74 8.27 6.78
C LEU A 241 -3.83 7.50 7.74
N THR A 242 -2.62 7.17 7.29
CA THR A 242 -1.65 6.41 8.09
C THR A 242 -0.62 7.36 8.68
N MET A 243 -0.42 7.29 10.00
CA MET A 243 0.51 8.14 10.74
C MET A 243 1.57 7.29 11.44
N GLU A 244 2.84 7.49 11.14
CA GLU A 244 3.94 6.82 11.84
C GLU A 244 4.19 7.49 13.19
N ILE A 245 3.88 6.78 14.28
CA ILE A 245 4.03 7.32 15.64
C ILE A 245 5.43 7.08 16.23
N ALA A 246 6.11 6.04 15.73
CA ALA A 246 7.45 5.66 16.14
C ALA A 246 8.13 4.78 15.09
N ARG A 247 9.45 4.90 14.97
CA ARG A 247 10.29 4.02 14.15
C ARG A 247 11.28 3.24 15.02
N GLY A 248 11.46 1.97 14.68
CA GLY A 248 12.32 1.05 15.43
C GLY A 248 11.58 0.26 16.50
N CYS A 249 12.22 -0.81 16.99
CA CYS A 249 11.72 -1.63 18.09
C CYS A 249 12.90 -2.32 18.80
N THR A 250 12.93 -2.28 20.13
CA THR A 250 14.02 -2.86 20.96
C THR A 250 13.59 -4.10 21.74
N ARG A 251 12.38 -4.62 21.52
CA ARG A 251 11.91 -5.89 22.12
C ARG A 251 12.84 -7.08 21.84
N GLY A 252 13.61 -7.00 20.76
CA GLY A 252 14.71 -7.95 20.52
C GLY A 252 14.24 -9.35 20.13
N CYS A 253 13.11 -9.47 19.43
CA CYS A 253 12.68 -10.75 18.86
C CYS A 253 13.74 -11.27 17.87
N ARG A 254 14.23 -12.49 18.08
CA ARG A 254 15.44 -13.03 17.42
C ARG A 254 15.28 -13.37 15.95
N PHE A 255 14.04 -13.39 15.46
CA PHE A 255 13.68 -13.59 14.05
C PHE A 255 13.41 -12.28 13.31
N CYS A 256 13.22 -11.17 14.02
CA CYS A 256 12.64 -9.96 13.45
C CYS A 256 13.74 -9.04 12.91
N GLN A 257 13.94 -9.07 11.59
CA GLN A 257 14.89 -8.18 10.91
C GLN A 257 14.58 -6.71 11.16
N ALA A 258 13.31 -6.29 11.02
CA ALA A 258 12.87 -4.93 11.27
C ALA A 258 13.25 -4.42 12.69
N GLY A 259 13.14 -5.28 13.70
CA GLY A 259 13.55 -4.96 15.08
C GLY A 259 15.07 -4.79 15.27
N ILE A 260 15.87 -5.13 14.28
CA ILE A 260 17.33 -4.92 14.27
C ILE A 260 17.69 -3.73 13.39
N ILE A 261 17.28 -3.73 12.12
CA ILE A 261 17.72 -2.75 11.12
C ILE A 261 17.21 -1.33 11.38
N TYR A 262 16.06 -1.16 12.06
CA TYR A 262 15.49 0.17 12.34
C TYR A 262 15.92 0.80 13.67
N ARG A 263 16.84 0.17 14.43
CA ARG A 263 17.36 0.74 15.68
C ARG A 263 18.16 2.04 15.43
N PRO A 264 18.14 3.03 16.34
CA PRO A 264 17.43 3.06 17.63
C PRO A 264 15.93 3.39 17.50
N VAL A 265 15.17 3.21 18.59
CA VAL A 265 13.75 3.60 18.66
C VAL A 265 13.64 5.12 18.76
N ARG A 266 12.78 5.71 17.95
CA ARG A 266 12.51 7.15 17.94
C ARG A 266 11.01 7.37 17.88
N GLU A 267 10.47 8.08 18.85
CA GLU A 267 9.06 8.40 19.00
C GLU A 267 8.78 9.86 18.66
N ARG A 268 7.58 10.14 18.17
CA ARG A 268 7.07 11.51 17.97
C ARG A 268 6.19 11.91 19.15
N THR A 269 6.11 13.20 19.46
CA THR A 269 5.26 13.67 20.58
C THR A 269 3.76 13.59 20.26
N PRO A 270 2.88 13.36 21.26
CA PRO A 270 1.42 13.42 21.08
C PRO A 270 0.95 14.73 20.46
N GLU A 271 1.54 15.87 20.85
CA GLU A 271 1.17 17.18 20.34
C GLU A 271 1.39 17.29 18.83
N THR A 272 2.56 16.88 18.34
CA THR A 272 2.90 16.87 16.92
C THR A 272 2.02 15.88 16.15
N LEU A 273 1.77 14.71 16.72
CA LEU A 273 0.93 13.67 16.12
C LEU A 273 -0.53 14.10 16.02
N THR A 274 -1.12 14.63 17.08
CA THR A 274 -2.51 15.13 17.08
C THR A 274 -2.68 16.26 16.08
N LYS A 275 -1.75 17.22 16.06
CA LYS A 275 -1.78 18.32 15.08
C LYS A 275 -1.72 17.77 13.64
N THR A 276 -0.75 16.90 13.35
CA THR A 276 -0.56 16.30 12.03
C THR A 276 -1.77 15.47 11.62
N LEU A 277 -2.37 14.73 12.56
CA LEU A 277 -3.56 13.94 12.30
C LEU A 277 -4.75 14.82 11.93
N MET A 278 -5.03 15.86 12.71
CA MET A 278 -6.19 16.74 12.46
C MET A 278 -6.04 17.48 11.13
N GLU A 279 -4.87 18.08 10.88
CA GLU A 279 -4.57 18.76 9.60
C GLU A 279 -4.63 17.76 8.44
N GLY A 280 -4.08 16.55 8.58
CA GLY A 280 -4.16 15.53 7.56
C GLY A 280 -5.59 15.07 7.28
N LEU A 281 -6.44 14.91 8.30
CA LEU A 281 -7.86 14.55 8.13
C LEU A 281 -8.65 15.66 7.43
N GLU A 282 -8.35 16.93 7.75
CA GLU A 282 -8.95 18.10 7.10
C GLU A 282 -8.56 18.19 5.62
N GLU A 283 -7.26 18.01 5.30
CA GLU A 283 -6.74 18.11 3.94
C GLU A 283 -7.11 16.93 3.02
N THR A 284 -7.34 15.75 3.61
CA THR A 284 -7.64 14.52 2.85
C THR A 284 -9.12 14.18 2.86
N GLY A 285 -9.83 14.51 3.94
CA GLY A 285 -11.21 14.08 4.16
C GLY A 285 -11.35 12.59 4.50
N TYR A 286 -10.27 11.91 4.90
CA TYR A 286 -10.31 10.48 5.23
C TYR A 286 -11.31 10.15 6.35
N GLU A 287 -12.04 9.06 6.17
CA GLU A 287 -13.03 8.50 7.09
C GLU A 287 -12.44 7.44 8.05
N GLU A 288 -11.17 7.08 7.86
CA GLU A 288 -10.41 6.16 8.71
C GLU A 288 -8.96 6.64 8.87
N THR A 289 -8.39 6.46 10.06
CA THR A 289 -6.98 6.69 10.35
C THR A 289 -6.35 5.49 11.08
N SER A 290 -5.03 5.34 11.00
CA SER A 290 -4.30 4.32 11.76
C SER A 290 -2.93 4.78 12.25
N PHE A 291 -2.54 4.30 13.42
CA PHE A 291 -1.21 4.52 14.00
C PHE A 291 -0.25 3.41 13.61
N LEU A 292 0.78 3.75 12.84
CA LEU A 292 1.79 2.85 12.32
C LEU A 292 3.05 2.89 13.19
N SER A 293 3.50 1.71 13.58
CA SER A 293 4.86 1.45 14.07
C SER A 293 5.11 -0.06 14.02
N LEU A 294 6.33 -0.50 14.33
CA LEU A 294 6.61 -1.94 14.48
C LEU A 294 5.89 -2.57 15.67
N SER A 295 5.56 -1.77 16.70
CA SER A 295 4.73 -2.19 17.83
C SER A 295 4.01 -1.00 18.45
N THR A 296 2.76 -0.77 18.04
CA THR A 296 1.99 0.42 18.43
C THR A 296 1.74 0.49 19.93
N GLY A 297 1.50 -0.65 20.57
CA GLY A 297 1.33 -0.74 22.02
C GLY A 297 2.62 -0.61 22.85
N ASP A 298 3.76 -0.42 22.18
CA ASP A 298 5.04 -0.14 22.83
C ASP A 298 5.44 1.33 22.76
N TYR A 299 4.65 2.15 22.07
CA TYR A 299 4.78 3.60 22.10
C TYR A 299 4.52 4.11 23.52
N SER A 300 5.42 4.93 24.06
CA SER A 300 5.39 5.29 25.48
C SER A 300 4.17 6.13 25.89
N ALA A 301 3.58 6.88 24.95
CA ALA A 301 2.48 7.83 25.18
C ALA A 301 1.17 7.46 24.44
N LEU A 302 0.85 6.17 24.31
CA LEU A 302 -0.28 5.71 23.49
C LEU A 302 -1.63 6.13 24.08
N ASP A 303 -1.82 5.99 25.39
CA ASP A 303 -3.09 6.33 26.04
C ASP A 303 -3.35 7.83 25.94
N THR A 304 -2.30 8.63 26.13
CA THR A 304 -2.30 10.08 25.94
C THR A 304 -2.68 10.46 24.51
N LEU A 305 -1.99 9.91 23.50
CA LEU A 305 -2.28 10.19 22.09
C LEU A 305 -3.70 9.77 21.70
N PHE A 306 -4.12 8.57 22.10
CA PHE A 306 -5.45 8.07 21.77
C PHE A 306 -6.54 8.95 22.38
N ALA A 307 -6.39 9.35 23.64
CA ALA A 307 -7.34 10.24 24.31
C ALA A 307 -7.45 11.61 23.62
N GLN A 308 -6.31 12.21 23.23
CA GLN A 308 -6.28 13.51 22.54
C GLN A 308 -6.97 13.48 21.16
N CYS A 309 -6.88 12.36 20.44
CA CYS A 309 -7.41 12.23 19.08
C CYS A 309 -8.85 11.71 19.02
N PHE A 310 -9.25 10.84 19.96
CA PHE A 310 -10.47 10.04 19.84
C PHE A 310 -11.74 10.89 19.76
N ASP A 311 -11.90 11.91 20.61
CA ASP A 311 -13.15 12.67 20.68
C ASP A 311 -13.39 13.46 19.39
N ASN A 312 -12.33 14.06 18.82
CA ASN A 312 -12.39 14.74 17.53
C ASN A 312 -12.76 13.77 16.39
N CYS A 313 -12.12 12.60 16.34
CA CYS A 313 -12.45 11.59 15.34
C CYS A 313 -13.89 11.06 15.51
N ALA A 314 -14.33 10.82 16.74
CA ALA A 314 -15.66 10.29 17.03
C ALA A 314 -16.77 11.28 16.64
N ALA A 315 -16.55 12.59 16.83
CA ALA A 315 -17.49 13.65 16.48
C ALA A 315 -17.83 13.64 14.96
N GLU A 316 -16.87 13.26 14.12
CA GLU A 316 -17.01 13.26 12.65
C GLU A 316 -17.12 11.85 12.03
N GLN A 317 -17.38 10.82 12.84
CA GLN A 317 -17.43 9.40 12.41
C GLN A 317 -16.16 8.93 11.69
N ILE A 318 -15.01 9.37 12.19
CA ILE A 318 -13.71 8.92 11.72
C ILE A 318 -13.27 7.75 12.61
N SER A 319 -12.97 6.61 11.99
CA SER A 319 -12.53 5.43 12.75
C SER A 319 -11.02 5.42 12.97
N ILE A 320 -10.58 5.07 14.19
CA ILE A 320 -9.15 4.89 14.53
C ILE A 320 -8.83 3.40 14.57
N SER A 321 -7.86 2.97 13.76
CA SER A 321 -7.34 1.61 13.75
C SER A 321 -5.98 1.55 14.44
N LEU A 322 -5.80 0.59 15.35
CA LEU A 322 -4.52 0.29 15.99
C LEU A 322 -3.98 -1.04 15.44
N PRO A 323 -3.22 -1.02 14.32
CA PRO A 323 -2.55 -2.21 13.82
C PRO A 323 -1.40 -2.66 14.74
N SER A 324 -0.91 -3.87 14.53
CA SER A 324 0.35 -4.36 15.14
C SER A 324 0.38 -4.36 16.69
N LEU A 325 -0.74 -4.75 17.30
CA LEU A 325 -0.86 -4.81 18.76
C LEU A 325 -0.21 -6.05 19.36
N ARG A 326 0.62 -5.81 20.37
CA ARG A 326 1.22 -6.85 21.21
C ARG A 326 0.27 -7.23 22.34
N VAL A 327 0.42 -8.43 22.87
CA VAL A 327 -0.33 -8.86 24.05
C VAL A 327 -0.01 -7.98 25.25
N GLY A 328 -1.04 -7.51 25.97
CA GLY A 328 -0.89 -6.66 27.17
C GLY A 328 -0.45 -5.23 26.88
N SER A 329 -0.68 -4.75 25.65
CA SER A 329 -0.22 -3.44 25.21
C SER A 329 -1.32 -2.39 25.05
N LEU A 330 -2.59 -2.80 25.19
CA LEU A 330 -3.74 -1.89 25.28
C LEU A 330 -4.30 -1.88 26.69
N SER A 331 -4.71 -0.70 27.16
CA SER A 331 -5.46 -0.52 28.38
C SER A 331 -6.96 -0.80 28.16
N GLU A 332 -7.66 -1.18 29.23
CA GLU A 332 -9.11 -1.43 29.22
C GLU A 332 -9.93 -0.21 28.74
N PRO A 333 -9.64 1.04 29.17
CA PRO A 333 -10.37 2.22 28.70
C PRO A 333 -10.28 2.47 27.19
N ILE A 334 -9.12 2.18 26.56
CA ILE A 334 -9.00 2.27 25.10
C ILE A 334 -9.89 1.24 24.42
N MET A 335 -9.90 0.01 24.92
CA MET A 335 -10.70 -1.07 24.33
C MET A 335 -12.20 -0.76 24.40
N GLU A 336 -12.69 -0.25 25.53
CA GLU A 336 -14.08 0.22 25.66
C GLU A 336 -14.43 1.27 24.60
N ARG A 337 -13.56 2.27 24.42
CA ARG A 337 -13.76 3.36 23.44
C ARG A 337 -13.80 2.88 21.99
N ILE A 338 -12.83 2.05 21.59
CA ILE A 338 -12.79 1.47 20.23
C ILE A 338 -14.09 0.70 19.94
N ALA A 339 -14.61 -0.04 20.93
CA ALA A 339 -15.85 -0.78 20.80
C ALA A 339 -17.09 0.12 20.55
N THR A 340 -17.01 1.42 20.87
CA THR A 340 -18.10 2.38 20.66
C THR A 340 -18.16 2.99 19.25
N ILE A 341 -17.05 2.97 18.49
CA ILE A 341 -17.01 3.47 17.10
C ILE A 341 -17.19 2.32 16.13
N ARG A 342 -16.32 1.29 16.21
CA ARG A 342 -16.31 0.18 15.25
C ARG A 342 -15.80 -1.10 15.91
N ARG A 343 -16.62 -2.16 15.88
CA ARG A 343 -16.24 -3.49 16.37
C ARG A 343 -15.54 -4.27 15.25
N THR A 344 -14.21 -4.25 15.22
CA THR A 344 -13.39 -5.07 14.29
C THR A 344 -12.97 -6.38 14.93
N GLY A 345 -12.35 -7.30 14.17
CA GLY A 345 -11.63 -8.43 14.78
C GLY A 345 -10.33 -7.96 15.45
N ALA A 346 -9.89 -8.64 16.51
CA ALA A 346 -8.62 -8.38 17.17
C ALA A 346 -7.55 -9.34 16.64
N THR A 347 -6.31 -8.86 16.48
CA THR A 347 -5.18 -9.70 16.08
C THR A 347 -4.14 -9.69 17.18
N LEU A 348 -3.76 -10.87 17.66
CA LEU A 348 -2.70 -11.07 18.65
C LEU A 348 -1.59 -11.90 18.01
N ALA A 349 -0.33 -11.54 18.28
CA ALA A 349 0.83 -12.23 17.72
C ALA A 349 1.64 -12.92 18.83
N PRO A 350 1.24 -14.12 19.28
CA PRO A 350 2.08 -14.94 20.18
C PRO A 350 3.34 -15.48 19.48
N GLU A 351 3.30 -15.62 18.14
CA GLU A 351 4.35 -16.17 17.26
C GLU A 351 4.70 -17.65 17.49
N ALA A 352 4.60 -18.14 18.71
CA ALA A 352 4.87 -19.53 19.07
C ALA A 352 3.84 -20.06 20.08
N GLY A 353 3.57 -21.37 20.01
CA GLY A 353 2.58 -22.06 20.83
C GLY A 353 3.03 -22.31 22.27
N SER A 354 4.23 -22.86 22.46
CA SER A 354 4.78 -23.15 23.79
C SER A 354 5.45 -21.93 24.43
N GLN A 355 5.52 -21.90 25.76
CA GLN A 355 6.27 -20.85 26.47
C GLN A 355 7.76 -20.90 26.12
N ARG A 356 8.30 -22.12 26.09
CA ARG A 356 9.66 -22.43 25.66
C ARG A 356 10.02 -21.76 24.33
N MET A 357 9.21 -21.98 23.28
CA MET A 357 9.48 -21.38 21.97
C MET A 357 9.29 -19.87 21.96
N ARG A 358 8.37 -19.31 22.76
CA ARG A 358 8.28 -17.85 22.96
C ARG A 358 9.54 -17.28 23.62
N ASP A 359 10.21 -18.03 24.49
CA ASP A 359 11.46 -17.62 25.13
C ASP A 359 12.65 -17.79 24.18
N VAL A 360 12.69 -18.85 23.38
CA VAL A 360 13.68 -19.07 22.29
C VAL A 360 13.70 -17.90 21.32
N ILE A 361 12.54 -17.43 20.87
CA ILE A 361 12.46 -16.31 19.92
C ILE A 361 12.53 -14.93 20.59
N ASN A 362 12.66 -14.88 21.92
CA ASN A 362 12.59 -13.69 22.75
C ASN A 362 11.32 -12.86 22.50
N LYS A 363 10.16 -13.54 22.43
CA LYS A 363 8.89 -12.82 22.30
C LYS A 363 8.59 -12.08 23.57
N GLY A 364 8.85 -12.63 24.77
CA GLY A 364 8.60 -11.95 26.05
C GLY A 364 7.11 -11.81 26.39
N ILE A 365 6.30 -12.81 26.02
CA ILE A 365 4.86 -12.90 26.29
C ILE A 365 4.61 -14.23 27.01
N THR A 366 3.93 -14.18 28.16
CA THR A 366 3.51 -15.37 28.88
C THR A 366 2.16 -15.88 28.37
N GLU A 367 1.90 -17.17 28.51
CA GLU A 367 0.58 -17.74 28.21
C GLU A 367 -0.53 -17.04 29.03
N GLU A 368 -0.29 -16.81 30.33
CA GLU A 368 -1.24 -16.16 31.22
C GLU A 368 -1.62 -14.75 30.74
N ALA A 369 -0.63 -13.93 30.34
CA ALA A 369 -0.89 -12.59 29.82
C ALA A 369 -1.72 -12.62 28.52
N LEU A 370 -1.48 -13.61 27.65
CA LEU A 370 -2.27 -13.81 26.43
C LEU A 370 -3.72 -14.15 26.75
N LEU A 371 -3.95 -15.10 27.65
CA LEU A 371 -5.29 -15.53 28.03
C LEU A 371 -6.07 -14.42 28.73
N LYS A 372 -5.41 -13.66 29.62
CA LYS A 372 -6.01 -12.48 30.27
C LYS A 372 -6.43 -11.42 29.25
N HIS A 373 -5.56 -11.12 28.29
CA HIS A 373 -5.88 -10.13 27.25
C HIS A 373 -7.00 -10.62 26.31
N ALA A 374 -7.01 -11.90 25.95
CA ALA A 374 -8.11 -12.47 25.17
C ALA A 374 -9.45 -12.39 25.91
N LEU A 375 -9.48 -12.67 27.21
CA LEU A 375 -10.67 -12.52 28.05
C LEU A 375 -11.19 -11.08 28.02
N MET A 376 -10.31 -10.10 28.25
CA MET A 376 -10.65 -8.68 28.24
C MET A 376 -11.25 -8.22 26.90
N LEU A 377 -10.73 -8.71 25.77
CA LEU A 377 -11.31 -8.45 24.45
C LEU A 377 -12.74 -9.02 24.33
N TYR A 378 -12.97 -10.23 24.84
CA TYR A 378 -14.30 -10.85 24.81
C TYR A 378 -15.31 -10.10 25.70
N GLU A 379 -14.90 -9.67 26.89
CA GLU A 379 -15.72 -8.88 27.81
C GLU A 379 -16.13 -7.53 27.19
N ASN A 380 -15.25 -6.95 26.37
CA ASN A 380 -15.51 -5.73 25.60
C ASN A 380 -16.20 -5.97 24.24
N GLY A 381 -16.68 -7.19 23.99
CA GLY A 381 -17.58 -7.50 22.86
C GLY A 381 -16.90 -7.90 21.55
N TRP A 382 -15.59 -8.12 21.52
CA TRP A 382 -14.93 -8.76 20.37
C TRP A 382 -15.39 -10.21 20.23
N GLN A 383 -15.58 -10.65 18.99
CA GLN A 383 -16.04 -12.02 18.69
C GLN A 383 -15.09 -12.79 17.77
N ASN A 384 -14.17 -12.07 17.13
CA ASN A 384 -13.22 -12.62 16.18
C ASN A 384 -11.80 -12.30 16.64
N ILE A 385 -11.01 -13.33 16.94
CA ILE A 385 -9.59 -13.20 17.28
C ILE A 385 -8.76 -13.92 16.21
N LYS A 386 -7.74 -13.24 15.69
CA LYS A 386 -6.72 -13.83 14.82
C LYS A 386 -5.42 -13.97 15.60
N LEU A 387 -4.81 -15.15 15.56
CA LEU A 387 -3.53 -15.45 16.20
C LEU A 387 -2.47 -15.71 15.13
N TYR A 388 -1.33 -15.02 15.19
CA TYR A 388 -0.19 -15.29 14.32
C TYR A 388 0.80 -16.26 14.96
N PHE A 389 1.22 -17.26 14.18
CA PHE A 389 2.20 -18.27 14.55
C PHE A 389 3.22 -18.48 13.44
N MET A 390 4.43 -18.83 13.83
CA MET A 390 5.47 -19.33 12.94
C MET A 390 5.71 -20.82 13.19
N ILE A 391 6.15 -21.52 12.14
CA ILE A 391 6.63 -22.91 12.22
C ILE A 391 8.01 -23.05 11.56
N GLY A 392 8.76 -24.08 11.93
CA GLY A 392 10.13 -24.29 11.43
C GLY A 392 11.16 -23.39 12.12
N LEU A 393 10.85 -22.91 13.33
CA LEU A 393 11.79 -22.14 14.13
C LEU A 393 12.95 -23.02 14.65
N PRO A 394 14.13 -22.44 14.95
CA PRO A 394 15.22 -23.19 15.57
C PRO A 394 14.80 -23.86 16.87
N THR A 395 15.22 -25.11 17.09
CA THR A 395 14.86 -25.97 18.24
C THR A 395 13.37 -26.38 18.33
N GLU A 396 12.53 -26.07 17.34
CA GLU A 396 11.11 -26.47 17.34
C GLU A 396 10.93 -27.99 17.26
N THR A 397 9.97 -28.49 18.04
CA THR A 397 9.55 -29.90 18.07
C THR A 397 8.06 -30.02 17.71
N PHE A 398 7.59 -31.25 17.44
CA PHE A 398 6.15 -31.50 17.24
C PHE A 398 5.30 -31.18 18.47
N GLU A 399 5.85 -31.27 19.69
CA GLU A 399 5.15 -30.86 20.91
C GLU A 399 4.88 -29.34 20.91
N ASP A 400 5.76 -28.54 20.29
CA ASP A 400 5.55 -27.10 20.15
C ASP A 400 4.45 -26.78 19.13
N LEU A 401 4.26 -27.62 18.12
CA LEU A 401 3.14 -27.51 17.17
C LEU A 401 1.81 -27.86 17.85
N ASP A 402 1.81 -28.86 18.74
CA ASP A 402 0.65 -29.18 19.58
C ASP A 402 0.28 -28.01 20.49
N ALA A 403 1.29 -27.38 21.09
CA ALA A 403 1.09 -26.19 21.91
C ALA A 403 0.44 -25.02 21.14
N ILE A 404 0.60 -24.91 19.81
CA ILE A 404 -0.11 -23.90 19.00
C ILE A 404 -1.63 -24.18 19.01
N VAL A 405 -2.01 -25.44 18.79
CA VAL A 405 -3.41 -25.86 18.79
C VAL A 405 -4.02 -25.67 20.18
N ASP A 406 -3.30 -26.10 21.22
CA ASP A 406 -3.72 -25.98 22.61
C ASP A 406 -3.92 -24.52 23.02
N LEU A 407 -3.00 -23.63 22.62
CA LEU A 407 -3.13 -22.20 22.90
C LEU A 407 -4.39 -21.61 22.25
N CYS A 408 -4.69 -21.97 21.01
CA CYS A 408 -5.93 -21.55 20.34
C CYS A 408 -7.18 -22.06 21.06
N VAL A 409 -7.13 -23.31 21.56
CA VAL A 409 -8.21 -23.91 22.36
C VAL A 409 -8.40 -23.16 23.67
N LYS A 410 -7.32 -22.85 24.39
CA LYS A 410 -7.40 -22.06 25.63
C LYS A 410 -7.97 -20.66 25.37
N VAL A 411 -7.54 -19.98 24.30
CA VAL A 411 -8.09 -18.68 23.88
C VAL A 411 -9.59 -18.77 23.55
N ARG A 412 -10.05 -19.87 22.92
CA ARG A 412 -11.49 -20.10 22.70
C ARG A 412 -12.26 -20.22 24.01
N ASP A 413 -11.69 -20.96 24.96
CA ASP A 413 -12.40 -21.41 26.14
C ASP A 413 -12.49 -20.32 27.22
N VAL A 414 -11.57 -19.35 27.25
CA VAL A 414 -11.66 -18.18 28.15
C VAL A 414 -12.87 -17.28 27.87
N ALA A 415 -13.41 -17.28 26.65
CA ALA A 415 -14.61 -16.50 26.30
C ALA A 415 -15.87 -16.92 27.10
N GLY A 416 -15.89 -18.13 27.66
CA GLY A 416 -17.03 -18.69 28.37
C GLY A 416 -18.19 -19.14 27.48
N LYS A 417 -19.14 -19.90 28.06
CA LYS A 417 -20.25 -20.52 27.31
C LYS A 417 -21.32 -19.54 26.81
N HIS A 418 -21.33 -18.30 27.30
CA HIS A 418 -22.36 -17.31 27.00
C HIS A 418 -22.16 -16.62 25.64
N ILE A 419 -20.93 -16.60 25.10
CA ILE A 419 -20.64 -16.05 23.78
C ILE A 419 -20.91 -17.10 22.69
N LYS A 420 -22.06 -16.95 22.01
CA LYS A 420 -22.56 -17.96 21.04
C LYS A 420 -21.84 -17.94 19.70
N LYS A 421 -21.31 -16.79 19.27
CA LYS A 421 -20.65 -16.60 17.97
C LYS A 421 -19.20 -16.17 18.21
N LEU A 422 -18.30 -17.16 18.27
CA LEU A 422 -16.86 -16.95 18.39
C LEU A 422 -16.18 -17.52 17.14
N ASN A 423 -15.21 -16.80 16.60
CA ASN A 423 -14.32 -17.32 15.57
C ASN A 423 -12.87 -17.01 15.94
N ILE A 424 -12.04 -18.05 15.99
CA ILE A 424 -10.59 -17.92 16.10
C ILE A 424 -9.96 -18.32 14.78
N THR A 425 -9.03 -17.51 14.30
CA THR A 425 -8.21 -17.85 13.12
C THR A 425 -6.76 -17.97 13.55
N ALA A 426 -6.18 -19.18 13.49
CA ALA A 426 -4.75 -19.40 13.59
C ALA A 426 -4.12 -19.17 12.21
N ALA A 427 -3.35 -18.10 12.06
CA ALA A 427 -2.60 -17.79 10.85
C ALA A 427 -1.15 -18.24 11.04
N VAL A 428 -0.76 -19.29 10.31
CA VAL A 428 0.50 -20.02 10.48
C VAL A 428 1.41 -19.75 9.27
N SER A 429 2.63 -19.27 9.50
CA SER A 429 3.60 -18.97 8.44
C SER A 429 4.90 -19.73 8.68
N PRO A 430 5.50 -20.38 7.68
CA PRO A 430 6.83 -20.98 7.88
C PRO A 430 7.89 -19.89 8.05
N PHE A 431 8.88 -20.16 8.88
CA PHE A 431 9.94 -19.21 9.24
C PHE A 431 10.99 -19.09 8.13
N VAL A 432 11.34 -17.84 7.79
CA VAL A 432 12.49 -17.49 6.94
C VAL A 432 13.56 -16.84 7.81
N PRO A 433 14.74 -17.44 7.95
CA PRO A 433 15.85 -16.76 8.60
C PRO A 433 16.30 -15.56 7.75
N LYS A 434 16.25 -14.37 8.35
CA LYS A 434 16.56 -13.11 7.66
C LYS A 434 17.97 -12.61 7.98
N PRO A 435 18.65 -11.96 7.02
CA PRO A 435 19.88 -11.19 7.26
C PRO A 435 19.75 -10.23 8.45
N HIS A 436 20.85 -9.97 9.15
CA HIS A 436 20.90 -9.08 10.32
C HIS A 436 20.02 -9.53 11.49
N THR A 437 19.73 -10.82 11.61
CA THR A 437 19.01 -11.38 12.76
C THR A 437 19.88 -12.37 13.53
N PRO A 438 19.65 -12.59 14.82
CA PRO A 438 20.32 -13.67 15.55
C PRO A 438 20.18 -15.05 14.89
N PHE A 439 19.08 -15.32 14.18
CA PHE A 439 18.86 -16.59 13.48
C PHE A 439 19.42 -16.64 12.05
N GLN A 440 20.15 -15.62 11.58
CA GLN A 440 20.65 -15.57 10.20
C GLN A 440 21.57 -16.75 9.79
N TRP A 441 22.17 -17.46 10.76
CA TRP A 441 23.01 -18.64 10.53
C TRP A 441 22.25 -19.97 10.54
N GLU A 442 21.04 -19.99 11.10
CA GLU A 442 20.24 -21.19 11.19
C GLU A 442 19.75 -21.62 9.79
N ARG A 443 19.53 -22.91 9.56
CA ARG A 443 18.92 -23.36 8.31
C ARG A 443 17.45 -22.94 8.24
N GLN A 444 16.92 -22.78 7.03
CA GLN A 444 15.49 -22.88 6.81
C GLN A 444 15.10 -24.35 6.65
N ILE A 445 13.95 -24.75 7.20
CA ILE A 445 13.43 -26.11 6.98
C ILE A 445 13.04 -26.32 5.51
N SER A 446 13.16 -27.55 5.01
CA SER A 446 12.88 -27.86 3.62
C SER A 446 11.39 -27.67 3.27
N LEU A 447 11.08 -27.56 1.97
CA LEU A 447 9.69 -27.45 1.52
C LEU A 447 8.84 -28.68 1.92
N GLU A 448 9.45 -29.86 1.94
CA GLU A 448 8.83 -31.11 2.41
C GLU A 448 8.54 -31.04 3.91
N GLU A 449 9.53 -30.65 4.72
CA GLU A 449 9.40 -30.46 6.17
C GLU A 449 8.32 -29.42 6.54
N ILE A 450 8.14 -28.37 5.72
CA ILE A 450 7.04 -27.41 5.89
C ILE A 450 5.69 -28.08 5.62
N GLY A 451 5.61 -28.87 4.53
CA GLY A 451 4.41 -29.63 4.16
C GLY A 451 3.96 -30.56 5.28
N GLU A 452 4.87 -31.38 5.79
CA GLU A 452 4.61 -32.33 6.89
C GLU A 452 4.05 -31.64 8.13
N ARG A 453 4.66 -30.54 8.56
CA ARG A 453 4.20 -29.78 9.75
C ARG A 453 2.83 -29.15 9.54
N LEU A 454 2.57 -28.59 8.35
CA LEU A 454 1.27 -28.00 8.06
C LEU A 454 0.17 -29.05 7.96
N ASP A 455 0.47 -30.23 7.41
CA ASP A 455 -0.47 -31.35 7.34
C ASP A 455 -0.78 -31.87 8.75
N TYR A 456 0.25 -32.08 9.57
CA TYR A 456 0.12 -32.43 10.98
C TYR A 456 -0.79 -31.46 11.76
N MET A 457 -0.57 -30.15 11.60
CA MET A 457 -1.41 -29.14 12.25
C MET A 457 -2.84 -29.14 11.69
N ARG A 458 -3.04 -29.27 10.37
CA ARG A 458 -4.38 -29.28 9.74
C ARG A 458 -5.24 -30.39 10.31
N GLU A 459 -4.69 -31.60 10.48
CA GLU A 459 -5.41 -32.73 11.09
C GLU A 459 -5.92 -32.39 12.50
N LYS A 460 -5.09 -31.74 13.31
CA LYS A 460 -5.45 -31.35 14.68
C LYS A 460 -6.48 -30.21 14.72
N PHE A 461 -6.36 -29.21 13.85
CA PHE A 461 -7.32 -28.10 13.76
C PHE A 461 -8.68 -28.54 13.22
N ASN A 462 -8.75 -29.53 12.33
CA ASN A 462 -10.02 -30.04 11.79
C ASN A 462 -10.97 -30.58 12.87
N ASN A 463 -10.42 -31.06 13.99
CA ASN A 463 -11.19 -31.54 15.14
C ASN A 463 -11.69 -30.42 16.05
N GLN A 464 -11.28 -29.17 15.83
CA GLN A 464 -11.60 -28.04 16.70
C GLN A 464 -12.77 -27.21 16.18
N LYS A 465 -13.85 -27.16 16.97
CA LYS A 465 -14.98 -26.26 16.67
C LYS A 465 -14.59 -24.80 16.91
N ARG A 466 -15.04 -23.92 16.02
CA ARG A 466 -14.87 -22.45 16.08
C ARG A 466 -13.43 -21.94 15.92
N ILE A 467 -12.49 -22.82 15.60
CA ILE A 467 -11.10 -22.48 15.33
C ILE A 467 -10.82 -22.86 13.88
N LYS A 468 -10.23 -21.95 13.11
CA LYS A 468 -9.84 -22.18 11.72
C LYS A 468 -8.35 -21.93 11.56
N MET A 469 -7.67 -22.82 10.86
CA MET A 469 -6.29 -22.59 10.45
C MET A 469 -6.27 -21.93 9.06
N LYS A 470 -5.38 -20.95 8.89
CA LYS A 470 -4.94 -20.43 7.59
C LYS A 470 -3.43 -20.53 7.55
N SER A 471 -2.86 -21.07 6.48
CA SER A 471 -1.41 -21.12 6.31
C SER A 471 -0.95 -20.16 5.22
N HIS A 472 0.25 -19.60 5.40
CA HIS A 472 1.00 -19.02 4.30
C HIS A 472 1.34 -20.08 3.24
N ILE A 473 1.69 -19.64 2.03
CA ILE A 473 1.99 -20.54 0.91
C ILE A 473 3.44 -21.04 1.06
N PRO A 474 3.69 -22.35 1.27
CA PRO A 474 5.04 -22.87 1.51
C PRO A 474 6.03 -22.52 0.41
N ARG A 475 5.58 -22.58 -0.85
CA ARG A 475 6.38 -22.26 -2.03
C ARG A 475 6.88 -20.81 -2.04
N MET A 476 6.07 -19.85 -1.59
CA MET A 476 6.51 -18.45 -1.47
C MET A 476 7.60 -18.30 -0.42
N THR A 477 7.39 -18.90 0.74
CA THR A 477 8.35 -18.89 1.86
C THR A 477 9.68 -19.55 1.48
N PHE A 478 9.64 -20.63 0.71
CA PHE A 478 10.84 -21.28 0.18
C PHE A 478 11.62 -20.35 -0.75
N LEU A 479 10.96 -19.72 -1.72
CA LEU A 479 11.59 -18.79 -2.65
C LEU A 479 12.12 -17.53 -1.95
N GLU A 480 11.37 -16.99 -1.00
CA GLU A 480 11.80 -15.88 -0.16
C GLU A 480 13.07 -16.23 0.63
N GLY A 481 13.17 -17.46 1.12
CA GLY A 481 14.35 -17.99 1.79
C GLY A 481 15.61 -17.95 0.95
N ILE A 482 15.51 -18.41 -0.30
CA ILE A 482 16.61 -18.44 -1.27
C ILE A 482 17.12 -17.02 -1.50
N PHE A 483 16.23 -16.10 -1.88
CA PHE A 483 16.65 -14.74 -2.22
C PHE A 483 17.06 -13.91 -1.01
N SER A 484 16.38 -14.05 0.13
CA SER A 484 16.72 -13.27 1.33
C SER A 484 18.13 -13.58 1.84
N ARG A 485 18.58 -14.83 1.64
CA ARG A 485 19.91 -15.29 2.06
C ARG A 485 20.91 -15.39 0.90
N GLY A 486 20.49 -14.98 -0.30
CA GLY A 486 21.26 -15.13 -1.52
C GLY A 486 22.53 -14.30 -1.58
N ASP A 487 23.40 -14.65 -2.52
CA ASP A 487 24.55 -13.85 -2.95
C ASP A 487 24.40 -13.45 -4.43
N ARG A 488 25.42 -12.80 -5.00
CA ARG A 488 25.40 -12.25 -6.36
C ARG A 488 25.20 -13.30 -7.45
N ARG A 489 25.46 -14.59 -7.16
CA ARG A 489 25.20 -15.69 -8.11
C ARG A 489 23.70 -15.84 -8.45
N LEU A 490 22.80 -15.27 -7.64
CA LEU A 490 21.36 -15.26 -7.92
C LEU A 490 20.93 -14.19 -8.93
N GLY A 491 21.78 -13.22 -9.29
CA GLY A 491 21.46 -12.21 -10.31
C GLY A 491 21.03 -12.86 -11.64
N PRO A 492 21.87 -13.71 -12.26
CA PRO A 492 21.50 -14.45 -13.47
C PRO A 492 20.22 -15.28 -13.33
N VAL A 493 19.96 -15.86 -12.16
CA VAL A 493 18.75 -16.65 -11.88
C VAL A 493 17.49 -15.78 -11.96
N ILE A 494 17.52 -14.58 -11.36
CA ILE A 494 16.40 -13.62 -11.41
C ILE A 494 16.14 -13.18 -12.84
N GLU A 495 17.19 -12.86 -13.59
CA GLU A 495 17.09 -12.46 -15.01
C GLU A 495 16.47 -13.57 -15.87
N LYS A 496 16.93 -14.81 -15.72
CA LYS A 496 16.40 -15.97 -16.46
C LYS A 496 14.97 -16.30 -16.06
N ALA A 497 14.64 -16.27 -14.77
CA ALA A 497 13.29 -16.50 -14.30
C ALA A 497 12.31 -15.45 -14.87
N TYR A 498 12.72 -14.18 -14.91
CA TYR A 498 11.97 -13.11 -15.57
C TYR A 498 11.75 -13.42 -17.07
N LYS A 499 12.81 -13.78 -17.81
CA LYS A 499 12.71 -14.15 -19.23
C LYS A 499 11.82 -15.37 -19.49
N LYS A 500 11.71 -16.28 -18.51
CA LYS A 500 10.79 -17.43 -18.52
C LYS A 500 9.35 -17.06 -18.07
N GLY A 501 9.06 -15.79 -17.82
CA GLY A 501 7.72 -15.27 -17.52
C GLY A 501 7.33 -15.29 -16.04
N ALA A 502 8.28 -15.36 -15.12
CA ALA A 502 7.98 -15.24 -13.69
C ALA A 502 7.69 -13.78 -13.31
N LEU A 503 6.43 -13.48 -12.99
CA LEU A 503 5.97 -12.17 -12.55
C LEU A 503 5.03 -12.32 -11.35
N TYR A 504 4.91 -11.27 -10.54
CA TYR A 504 3.98 -11.22 -9.41
C TYR A 504 4.13 -12.41 -8.45
N SER A 505 5.37 -12.78 -8.12
CA SER A 505 5.65 -13.99 -7.31
C SER A 505 5.16 -13.89 -5.85
N SER A 506 4.80 -12.69 -5.38
CA SER A 506 4.10 -12.44 -4.11
C SER A 506 2.60 -12.76 -4.16
N TRP A 507 2.02 -13.00 -5.35
CA TRP A 507 0.60 -13.25 -5.54
C TRP A 507 0.30 -14.74 -5.67
N LYS A 508 -0.69 -15.22 -4.89
CA LYS A 508 -1.04 -16.65 -4.82
C LYS A 508 -1.31 -17.27 -6.19
N ASP A 509 -2.02 -16.52 -7.05
CA ASP A 509 -2.48 -17.03 -8.34
C ASP A 509 -1.43 -16.87 -9.45
N HIS A 510 -0.29 -16.22 -9.18
CA HIS A 510 0.81 -16.00 -10.14
C HIS A 510 2.11 -16.72 -9.78
N LEU A 511 2.30 -17.16 -8.53
CA LEU A 511 3.52 -17.85 -8.11
C LEU A 511 3.77 -19.13 -8.93
N LYS A 512 4.88 -19.14 -9.66
CA LYS A 512 5.45 -20.28 -10.38
C LYS A 512 6.88 -20.50 -9.89
N LEU A 513 7.20 -21.69 -9.37
CA LEU A 513 8.56 -21.99 -8.88
C LEU A 513 9.45 -22.50 -10.01
N GLU A 514 8.86 -23.17 -10.98
CA GLU A 514 9.52 -23.87 -12.07
C GLU A 514 10.50 -22.95 -12.82
N PRO A 515 10.14 -21.70 -13.21
CA PRO A 515 11.09 -20.78 -13.85
C PRO A 515 12.35 -20.48 -13.04
N TYR A 516 12.22 -20.41 -11.70
CA TYR A 516 13.35 -20.14 -10.81
C TYR A 516 14.25 -21.36 -10.65
N LEU A 517 13.65 -22.53 -10.43
CA LEU A 517 14.39 -23.78 -10.25
C LEU A 517 15.16 -24.18 -11.51
N GLU A 518 14.53 -24.06 -12.68
CA GLU A 518 15.23 -24.26 -13.96
C GLU A 518 16.38 -23.27 -14.15
N ALA A 519 16.16 -22.00 -13.83
CA ALA A 519 17.20 -20.98 -13.92
C ALA A 519 18.38 -21.27 -12.96
N MET A 520 18.11 -21.78 -11.76
CA MET A 520 19.17 -22.21 -10.84
C MET A 520 19.94 -23.42 -11.39
N GLU A 521 19.26 -24.43 -11.92
CA GLU A 521 19.90 -25.60 -12.53
C GLU A 521 20.81 -25.21 -13.70
N GLU A 522 20.34 -24.30 -14.57
CA GLU A 522 21.14 -23.77 -15.69
C GLU A 522 22.38 -22.99 -15.24
N GLU A 523 22.36 -22.37 -14.06
CA GLU A 523 23.52 -21.70 -13.44
C GLU A 523 24.36 -22.65 -12.56
N GLY A 524 23.99 -23.93 -12.47
CA GLY A 524 24.68 -24.92 -11.65
C GLY A 524 24.51 -24.71 -10.15
N LEU A 525 23.40 -24.08 -9.73
CA LEU A 525 23.09 -23.74 -8.35
C LEU A 525 21.97 -24.63 -7.79
N THR A 526 21.98 -24.84 -6.48
CA THR A 526 20.92 -25.55 -5.76
C THR A 526 20.27 -24.68 -4.67
N PRO A 527 18.95 -24.80 -4.40
CA PRO A 527 18.29 -24.07 -3.31
C PRO A 527 18.93 -24.27 -1.94
N GLU A 528 19.48 -25.46 -1.68
CA GLU A 528 20.09 -25.86 -0.42
C GLU A 528 21.34 -25.03 -0.09
N GLU A 529 22.08 -24.54 -1.10
CA GLU A 529 23.22 -23.64 -0.90
C GLU A 529 22.83 -22.33 -0.18
N PHE A 530 21.61 -21.85 -0.42
CA PHE A 530 21.14 -20.58 0.13
C PHE A 530 20.30 -20.75 1.39
N THR A 531 19.59 -21.88 1.51
CA THR A 531 18.69 -22.18 2.64
C THR A 531 19.34 -22.98 3.77
N GLY A 532 20.51 -23.59 3.53
CA GLY A 532 21.26 -24.37 4.52
C GLY A 532 21.84 -23.54 5.68
N ALA A 533 22.23 -24.24 6.75
CA ALA A 533 22.90 -23.62 7.89
C ALA A 533 24.26 -23.02 7.48
N ARG A 534 24.68 -21.96 8.15
CA ARG A 534 25.93 -21.25 7.85
C ARG A 534 26.90 -21.28 9.02
N ASP A 535 28.18 -21.34 8.70
CA ASP A 535 29.24 -21.17 9.69
C ASP A 535 29.17 -19.77 10.31
N HIS A 536 29.30 -19.70 11.63
CA HIS A 536 29.30 -18.46 12.38
C HIS A 536 30.51 -17.59 12.04
N ASP A 537 31.64 -18.19 11.66
CA ASP A 537 32.88 -17.47 11.37
C ASP A 537 33.00 -17.09 9.89
N ALA A 538 32.29 -17.77 8.99
CA ALA A 538 32.25 -17.43 7.58
C ALA A 538 31.70 -16.02 7.34
N ARG A 539 32.19 -15.40 6.25
CA ARG A 539 31.66 -14.14 5.75
C ARG A 539 30.29 -14.38 5.13
N LEU A 540 29.33 -13.52 5.46
CA LEU A 540 28.00 -13.52 4.88
C LEU A 540 27.93 -12.53 3.71
N PRO A 541 27.07 -12.76 2.70
CA PRO A 541 26.93 -11.87 1.54
C PRO A 541 26.64 -10.41 1.91
N TRP A 542 25.92 -10.19 3.00
CA TRP A 542 25.52 -8.88 3.51
C TRP A 542 26.44 -8.30 4.60
N ASP A 543 27.57 -8.92 4.92
CA ASP A 543 28.45 -8.42 6.01
C ASP A 543 29.02 -7.02 5.75
N HIS A 544 29.08 -6.60 4.48
CA HIS A 544 29.53 -5.27 4.09
C HIS A 544 28.43 -4.19 4.22
N LEU A 545 27.17 -4.56 4.47
CA LEU A 545 26.02 -3.67 4.58
C LEU A 545 25.56 -3.57 6.04
N SER A 546 26.02 -2.57 6.78
CA SER A 546 25.86 -2.51 8.22
C SER A 546 24.56 -1.90 8.70
N SER A 547 23.85 -2.68 9.53
CA SER A 547 22.73 -2.19 10.33
C SER A 547 23.15 -1.42 11.59
N GLY A 548 24.46 -1.36 11.88
CA GLY A 548 25.04 -0.85 13.13
C GLY A 548 25.01 -1.86 14.29
N VAL A 549 24.40 -3.04 14.10
CA VAL A 549 24.41 -4.11 15.13
C VAL A 549 25.59 -5.05 14.92
N SER A 550 26.34 -5.30 15.99
CA SER A 550 27.54 -6.12 15.96
C SER A 550 27.23 -7.62 15.78
N LYS A 551 28.08 -8.30 15.01
CA LYS A 551 28.08 -9.78 14.89
C LYS A 551 28.14 -10.47 16.25
N LYS A 552 28.94 -9.92 17.18
CA LYS A 552 29.05 -10.40 18.57
C LYS A 552 27.71 -10.37 19.31
N PHE A 553 26.94 -9.29 19.19
CA PHE A 553 25.61 -9.19 19.80
C PHE A 553 24.66 -10.24 19.23
N LEU A 554 24.63 -10.39 17.90
CA LEU A 554 23.75 -11.36 17.23
C LEU A 554 24.05 -12.81 17.65
N LEU A 555 25.34 -13.21 17.69
CA LEU A 555 25.76 -14.53 18.18
C LEU A 555 25.44 -14.74 19.67
N THR A 556 25.55 -13.69 20.48
CA THR A 556 25.18 -13.74 21.90
C THR A 556 23.68 -14.00 22.05
N GLU A 557 22.85 -13.31 21.28
CA GLU A 557 21.41 -13.54 21.29
C GLU A 557 21.01 -14.90 20.73
N LEU A 558 21.70 -15.41 19.69
CA LEU A 558 21.51 -16.78 19.20
C LEU A 558 21.74 -17.80 20.32
N LYS A 559 22.87 -17.70 21.02
CA LYS A 559 23.21 -18.58 22.15
C LYS A 559 22.17 -18.51 23.27
N ARG A 560 21.67 -17.31 23.57
CA ARG A 560 20.59 -17.13 24.56
C ARG A 560 19.29 -17.78 24.10
N GLY A 561 18.95 -17.67 22.82
CA GLY A 561 17.79 -18.33 22.22
C GLY A 561 17.85 -19.84 22.35
N ILE A 562 18.98 -20.46 21.95
CA ILE A 562 19.21 -21.91 22.08
C ILE A 562 19.14 -22.35 23.55
N SER A 563 19.54 -21.48 24.48
CA SER A 563 19.49 -21.75 25.93
C SER A 563 18.19 -21.29 26.60
N GLU A 564 17.16 -20.89 25.84
CA GLU A 564 15.84 -20.46 26.33
C GLU A 564 15.91 -19.25 27.29
N LYS A 565 16.97 -18.44 27.19
CA LYS A 565 17.17 -17.26 28.03
C LYS A 565 16.56 -16.03 27.37
N ILE A 566 15.71 -15.33 28.10
CA ILE A 566 15.15 -14.06 27.66
C ILE A 566 16.17 -12.91 27.74
N THR A 567 15.94 -11.89 26.91
CA THR A 567 16.65 -10.62 26.91
C THR A 567 15.62 -9.49 27.01
N GLY A 568 15.77 -8.67 28.04
CA GLY A 568 14.88 -7.54 28.31
C GLY A 568 15.00 -6.38 27.33
N ASP A 569 14.06 -5.45 27.44
CA ASP A 569 13.93 -4.31 26.54
C ASP A 569 14.78 -3.13 27.02
N CYS A 570 15.81 -2.75 26.25
CA CYS A 570 16.76 -1.71 26.63
C CYS A 570 16.19 -0.28 26.68
N ARG A 571 14.89 -0.08 26.40
CA ARG A 571 14.19 1.19 26.68
C ARG A 571 13.95 1.39 28.17
N TYR A 572 13.65 0.31 28.87
CA TYR A 572 13.25 0.32 30.28
C TYR A 572 14.20 -0.47 31.18
N GLU A 573 15.04 -1.32 30.58
CA GLU A 573 16.03 -2.14 31.24
C GLU A 573 17.46 -1.80 30.76
N GLU A 574 18.46 -2.47 31.33
CA GLU A 574 19.87 -2.24 30.99
C GLU A 574 20.18 -2.47 29.49
N CYS A 575 20.92 -1.53 28.92
CA CYS A 575 21.43 -1.63 27.55
C CYS A 575 22.35 -2.86 27.37
N ARG A 576 22.08 -3.66 26.33
CA ARG A 576 22.85 -4.87 25.98
C ARG A 576 23.98 -4.63 24.98
N ASN A 577 24.32 -3.35 24.74
CA ASN A 577 25.42 -2.92 23.89
C ASN A 577 25.41 -3.58 22.49
N CYS A 578 24.31 -3.41 21.75
CA CYS A 578 24.17 -4.03 20.43
C CYS A 578 25.13 -3.47 19.37
N GLY A 579 25.65 -2.26 19.57
CA GLY A 579 26.60 -1.58 18.68
C GLY A 579 26.06 -0.30 18.03
N VAL A 580 24.75 -0.01 18.12
CA VAL A 580 24.15 1.13 17.37
C VAL A 580 24.33 2.47 18.07
N CYS A 581 24.28 2.50 19.40
CA CYS A 581 24.16 3.74 20.17
C CYS A 581 25.52 4.23 20.71
N ASN A 582 25.70 5.55 20.91
CA ASN A 582 26.95 6.18 21.34
C ASN A 582 26.88 6.92 22.70
N PHE A 583 25.92 6.57 23.56
CA PHE A 583 25.75 7.18 24.89
C PHE A 583 26.40 6.36 26.03
N ASP A 584 26.61 7.00 27.19
CA ASP A 584 27.36 6.50 28.37
C ASP A 584 28.72 5.88 28.04
N GLY A 585 29.50 6.52 27.15
CA GLY A 585 30.84 6.06 26.78
C GLY A 585 30.87 4.84 25.86
N ARG A 586 29.73 4.43 25.31
CA ARG A 586 29.66 3.37 24.28
C ARG A 586 30.12 3.92 22.93
N LYS A 587 30.75 3.06 22.13
CA LYS A 587 31.13 3.36 20.75
C LYS A 587 30.12 2.75 19.79
N SER A 588 29.61 3.54 18.86
CA SER A 588 28.74 3.07 17.79
C SER A 588 29.54 2.43 16.66
N LEU A 589 28.95 1.47 15.95
CA LEU A 589 29.44 0.93 14.67
C LEU A 589 28.95 1.75 13.46
N LEU A 590 28.14 2.79 13.69
CA LEU A 590 27.80 3.82 12.70
C LEU A 590 28.80 4.97 12.87
N GLU A 591 30.08 4.70 12.62
CA GLU A 591 31.19 5.57 13.02
C GLU A 591 31.08 6.97 12.42
N LYS A 592 30.81 7.08 11.11
CA LYS A 592 30.80 8.40 10.43
C LYS A 592 29.66 9.28 10.95
N GLN A 593 28.48 8.69 11.20
CA GLN A 593 27.33 9.42 11.72
C GLN A 593 27.45 9.72 13.22
N ALA A 594 28.03 8.81 14.01
CA ALA A 594 28.18 8.99 15.45
C ALA A 594 29.17 10.10 15.86
N GLU A 595 29.97 10.62 14.92
CA GLU A 595 30.80 11.81 15.13
C GLU A 595 29.96 13.06 15.41
N ASN A 596 28.78 13.18 14.80
CA ASN A 596 27.96 14.40 14.82
C ASN A 596 26.53 14.16 15.31
N MET A 597 26.13 12.93 15.59
CA MET A 597 24.77 12.57 16.03
C MET A 597 24.72 11.95 17.43
N ASP A 598 23.66 12.23 18.18
CA ASP A 598 23.34 11.54 19.43
C ASP A 598 22.43 10.32 19.18
N LEU A 599 23.06 9.17 18.91
CA LEU A 599 22.38 7.93 18.60
C LEU A 599 21.96 7.20 19.89
N ARG A 600 20.69 7.37 20.29
CA ARG A 600 20.07 6.67 21.42
C ARG A 600 18.57 6.47 21.21
N PRO A 601 17.90 5.61 22.00
CA PRO A 601 16.45 5.61 22.04
C PRO A 601 15.91 6.98 22.45
N LYS A 602 15.03 7.56 21.64
CA LYS A 602 14.32 8.82 21.93
C LYS A 602 12.85 8.49 22.18
N MET A 603 12.48 8.46 23.46
CA MET A 603 11.14 8.11 23.95
C MET A 603 10.43 9.38 24.43
N VAL A 604 9.10 9.44 24.30
CA VAL A 604 8.31 10.57 24.83
C VAL A 604 8.27 10.52 26.36
N PHE A 605 7.97 9.35 26.92
CA PHE A 605 7.96 9.10 28.37
C PHE A 605 9.00 8.06 28.78
N GLU A 606 9.57 8.22 29.98
CA GLU A 606 10.50 7.26 30.57
C GLU A 606 9.86 5.89 30.80
N THR A 607 8.56 5.87 31.06
CA THR A 607 7.74 4.67 31.20
C THR A 607 6.46 4.79 30.39
N ARG A 608 5.96 3.65 29.95
CA ARG A 608 4.67 3.49 29.28
C ARG A 608 3.49 4.04 30.11
N ASP A 609 2.59 4.79 29.47
CA ASP A 609 1.40 5.36 30.11
C ASP A 609 0.22 4.38 30.27
N GLN A 610 0.27 3.21 29.64
CA GLN A 610 -0.81 2.21 29.64
C GLN A 610 -0.89 1.36 30.93
N THR A 611 -0.04 1.63 31.93
CA THR A 611 0.04 0.88 33.19
C THR A 611 -0.34 1.69 34.44
N GLY A 612 -0.72 2.97 34.27
CA GLY A 612 -1.11 3.87 35.37
C GLY A 612 -2.63 4.14 35.45
N ASP A 613 -3.04 4.92 36.44
CA ASP A 613 -4.40 5.46 36.53
C ASP A 613 -4.62 6.48 35.40
N VAL A 614 -5.30 6.04 34.35
CA VAL A 614 -5.75 6.92 33.26
C VAL A 614 -6.84 7.83 33.83
N PRO A 615 -6.81 9.16 33.56
CA PRO A 615 -7.85 10.06 34.05
C PRO A 615 -9.25 9.55 33.68
N ASP A 616 -10.19 9.62 34.64
CA ASP A 616 -11.60 9.34 34.40
C ASP A 616 -12.09 10.19 33.23
N PHE A 617 -12.63 9.52 32.21
CA PHE A 617 -13.07 10.21 31.02
C PHE A 617 -14.46 10.82 31.19
N VAL A 618 -14.58 12.08 30.77
CA VAL A 618 -15.88 12.76 30.63
C VAL A 618 -16.47 12.42 29.27
N GLN A 619 -17.46 11.53 29.25
CA GLN A 619 -18.23 11.25 28.04
C GLN A 619 -18.90 12.54 27.54
N THR A 620 -18.37 13.12 26.46
CA THR A 620 -19.03 14.20 25.73
C THR A 620 -20.31 13.67 25.08
N GLU A 621 -21.38 14.49 25.05
CA GLU A 621 -22.61 14.12 24.36
C GLU A 621 -22.30 13.83 22.89
N LYS A 622 -22.61 12.61 22.43
CA LYS A 622 -22.44 12.26 21.02
C LYS A 622 -23.45 13.04 20.18
N PRO A 623 -23.03 13.77 19.14
CA PRO A 623 -23.97 14.43 18.24
C PRO A 623 -24.87 13.38 17.56
N ASP A 624 -26.17 13.68 17.40
CA ASP A 624 -27.06 12.83 16.60
C ASP A 624 -26.78 13.06 15.11
N LEU A 625 -25.99 12.15 14.54
CA LEU A 625 -25.57 12.21 13.15
C LEU A 625 -26.64 11.72 12.16
N GLY A 626 -27.76 11.21 12.67
CA GLY A 626 -28.91 10.78 11.87
C GLY A 626 -29.87 11.90 11.50
N ILE A 627 -29.68 13.11 12.05
CA ILE A 627 -30.53 14.28 11.79
C ILE A 627 -30.56 14.60 10.30
N LYS A 628 -31.76 14.95 9.81
CA LYS A 628 -32.03 15.33 8.42
C LYS A 628 -32.47 16.78 8.38
N GLY A 629 -31.53 17.69 8.12
CA GLY A 629 -31.77 19.12 7.99
C GLY A 629 -32.13 19.53 6.56
N SER A 630 -31.35 19.10 5.58
CA SER A 630 -31.56 19.45 4.17
C SER A 630 -31.26 18.29 3.22
N HIS A 631 -31.86 18.31 2.03
CA HIS A 631 -31.73 17.28 1.00
C HIS A 631 -31.63 17.97 -0.36
N PHE A 632 -30.60 17.65 -1.13
CA PHE A 632 -30.33 18.28 -2.42
C PHE A 632 -30.10 17.23 -3.50
N ARG A 633 -30.48 17.58 -4.73
CA ARG A 633 -29.93 16.99 -5.95
C ARG A 633 -28.79 17.89 -6.41
N LEU A 634 -27.57 17.37 -6.36
CA LEU A 634 -26.40 18.01 -6.93
C LEU A 634 -26.26 17.60 -8.39
N TRP A 635 -25.93 18.56 -9.23
CA TRP A 635 -25.58 18.36 -10.63
C TRP A 635 -24.09 18.57 -10.82
N TYR A 636 -23.41 17.71 -11.58
CA TYR A 636 -21.97 17.79 -11.73
C TYR A 636 -21.47 17.38 -13.11
N THR A 637 -20.31 17.92 -13.50
CA THR A 637 -19.54 17.46 -14.67
C THR A 637 -18.57 16.35 -14.29
N LYS A 638 -18.23 15.51 -15.27
CA LYS A 638 -17.23 14.44 -15.18
C LYS A 638 -16.52 14.35 -16.54
N THR A 639 -15.38 14.99 -16.64
CA THR A 639 -14.62 15.24 -17.88
C THR A 639 -13.14 14.95 -17.66
N GLY A 640 -12.35 14.84 -18.73
CA GLY A 640 -10.92 14.53 -18.65
C GLY A 640 -10.64 13.22 -17.91
N THR A 641 -9.63 13.22 -17.05
CA THR A 641 -9.25 12.02 -16.27
C THR A 641 -10.38 11.52 -15.35
N SER A 642 -11.26 12.40 -14.88
CA SER A 642 -12.42 12.00 -14.07
C SER A 642 -13.44 11.16 -14.84
N ALA A 643 -13.44 11.19 -16.18
CA ALA A 643 -14.26 10.30 -17.02
C ALA A 643 -13.95 8.81 -16.77
N TYR A 644 -12.76 8.49 -16.27
CA TYR A 644 -12.32 7.12 -16.00
C TYR A 644 -12.64 6.60 -14.59
N LEU A 645 -13.20 7.44 -13.72
CA LEU A 645 -13.70 6.98 -12.42
C LEU A 645 -14.93 6.09 -12.62
N SER A 646 -14.90 4.88 -12.05
CA SER A 646 -16.09 4.04 -11.98
C SER A 646 -17.06 4.58 -10.92
N GLN A 647 -18.29 4.07 -10.92
CA GLN A 647 -19.27 4.44 -9.90
C GLN A 647 -18.82 4.04 -8.47
N LEU A 648 -18.03 2.97 -8.34
CA LEU A 648 -17.51 2.52 -7.05
C LEU A 648 -16.39 3.44 -6.54
N ASP A 649 -15.59 3.99 -7.46
CA ASP A 649 -14.52 4.94 -7.15
C ASP A 649 -15.10 6.31 -6.77
N LEU A 650 -16.22 6.70 -7.39
CA LEU A 650 -16.82 8.01 -7.21
C LEU A 650 -17.32 8.26 -5.78
N GLN A 651 -17.90 7.24 -5.14
CA GLN A 651 -18.47 7.39 -3.80
C GLN A 651 -17.46 7.89 -2.75
N PRO A 652 -16.30 7.21 -2.53
CA PRO A 652 -15.30 7.70 -1.58
C PRO A 652 -14.69 9.05 -2.00
N VAL A 653 -14.47 9.28 -3.30
CA VAL A 653 -13.95 10.57 -3.79
C VAL A 653 -14.87 11.74 -3.41
N ILE A 654 -16.19 11.55 -3.60
CA ILE A 654 -17.19 12.57 -3.25
C ILE A 654 -17.37 12.68 -1.74
N GLU A 655 -17.39 11.58 -0.99
CA GLU A 655 -17.42 11.64 0.48
C GLU A 655 -16.26 12.47 1.03
N ARG A 656 -15.05 12.19 0.58
CA ARG A 656 -13.84 12.91 1.01
C ARG A 656 -13.90 14.37 0.61
N ALA A 657 -14.37 14.70 -0.60
CA ALA A 657 -14.60 16.08 -1.00
C ALA A 657 -15.64 16.80 -0.11
N MET A 658 -16.72 16.12 0.28
CA MET A 658 -17.71 16.67 1.22
C MET A 658 -17.13 16.90 2.62
N ARG A 659 -16.26 15.99 3.10
CA ARG A 659 -15.57 16.12 4.38
C ARG A 659 -14.58 17.29 4.38
N ARG A 660 -13.73 17.41 3.35
CA ARG A 660 -12.84 18.58 3.17
C ARG A 660 -13.59 19.89 2.98
N ALA A 661 -14.81 19.82 2.44
CA ALA A 661 -15.70 20.97 2.35
C ALA A 661 -16.40 21.28 3.68
N GLU A 662 -16.12 20.54 4.75
CA GLU A 662 -16.72 20.62 6.10
C GLU A 662 -18.26 20.50 6.10
N LEU A 663 -18.81 19.73 5.17
CA LEU A 663 -20.26 19.60 5.07
C LEU A 663 -20.81 18.76 6.23
N PRO A 664 -21.95 19.17 6.83
CA PRO A 664 -22.55 18.46 7.95
C PRO A 664 -23.30 17.20 7.46
N LEU A 665 -22.57 16.13 7.13
CA LEU A 665 -23.10 14.91 6.52
C LEU A 665 -24.12 14.17 7.39
N THR A 666 -25.28 13.78 6.85
CA THR A 666 -26.18 12.87 7.57
C THR A 666 -25.76 11.42 7.34
N PHE A 667 -25.68 10.62 8.40
CA PHE A 667 -25.27 9.21 8.33
C PHE A 667 -26.47 8.23 8.40
N SER A 668 -26.26 7.02 7.90
CA SER A 668 -27.18 5.89 8.07
C SER A 668 -27.11 5.30 9.50
N GLN A 669 -28.12 4.52 9.88
CA GLN A 669 -28.15 3.82 11.16
C GLN A 669 -27.78 2.35 10.91
N GLY A 670 -26.79 1.80 11.62
CA GLY A 670 -26.35 0.42 11.45
C GLY A 670 -24.94 0.14 11.95
N PHE A 671 -24.43 -1.06 11.67
CA PHE A 671 -23.09 -1.52 12.10
C PHE A 671 -21.94 -0.76 11.41
N HIS A 672 -22.22 -0.18 10.24
CA HIS A 672 -21.33 0.70 9.47
C HIS A 672 -22.12 1.91 8.94
N PRO A 673 -22.19 3.00 9.72
CA PRO A 673 -22.81 4.25 9.28
C PRO A 673 -22.10 4.80 8.04
N MET A 674 -22.85 5.07 6.97
CA MET A 674 -22.35 5.70 5.74
C MET A 674 -23.09 7.01 5.52
N PRO A 675 -22.48 8.03 4.90
CA PRO A 675 -23.21 9.23 4.53
C PRO A 675 -24.39 8.89 3.62
N ARG A 676 -25.51 9.57 3.83
CA ARG A 676 -26.72 9.39 3.03
C ARG A 676 -26.59 10.11 1.71
N MET A 677 -26.00 9.42 0.75
CA MET A 677 -25.94 9.82 -0.66
C MET A 677 -26.49 8.73 -1.58
N SER A 678 -27.00 9.12 -2.74
CA SER A 678 -27.47 8.19 -3.77
C SER A 678 -27.16 8.73 -5.16
N PHE A 679 -26.69 7.86 -6.06
CA PHE A 679 -26.32 8.23 -7.43
C PHE A 679 -27.38 7.80 -8.44
N GLY A 680 -27.34 8.43 -9.61
CA GLY A 680 -28.07 7.99 -10.80
C GLY A 680 -27.53 6.70 -11.39
N ARG A 681 -27.87 6.44 -12.66
CA ARG A 681 -27.31 5.30 -13.40
C ARG A 681 -25.83 5.54 -13.65
N ALA A 682 -25.03 4.49 -13.50
CA ALA A 682 -23.58 4.59 -13.71
C ALA A 682 -23.24 4.90 -15.17
N LEU A 683 -22.52 5.99 -15.39
CA LEU A 683 -21.92 6.33 -16.68
C LEU A 683 -20.82 5.30 -17.01
N PRO A 684 -20.71 4.82 -18.27
CA PRO A 684 -19.60 3.96 -18.66
C PRO A 684 -18.24 4.65 -18.43
N VAL A 685 -17.24 3.89 -17.99
CA VAL A 685 -15.86 4.38 -17.82
C VAL A 685 -15.31 4.87 -19.16
N GLY A 686 -14.70 6.06 -19.17
CA GLY A 686 -14.19 6.71 -20.37
C GLY A 686 -15.19 7.58 -21.13
N VAL A 687 -16.46 7.61 -20.70
CA VAL A 687 -17.47 8.53 -21.23
C VAL A 687 -17.52 9.79 -20.38
N GLU A 688 -17.52 10.95 -21.03
CA GLU A 688 -17.64 12.24 -20.34
C GLU A 688 -19.12 12.60 -20.08
N SER A 689 -19.34 13.52 -19.15
CA SER A 689 -20.66 14.05 -18.88
C SER A 689 -20.60 15.48 -18.39
N LEU A 690 -21.46 16.34 -18.93
CA LEU A 690 -21.60 17.73 -18.51
C LEU A 690 -22.70 17.92 -17.45
N LYS A 691 -23.49 16.87 -17.20
CA LYS A 691 -24.69 16.99 -16.37
C LYS A 691 -25.05 15.66 -15.72
N GLU A 692 -24.18 15.11 -14.89
CA GLU A 692 -24.51 14.03 -13.94
C GLU A 692 -25.30 14.55 -12.73
N TRP A 693 -25.88 13.63 -11.95
CA TRP A 693 -26.51 13.99 -10.68
C TRP A 693 -26.30 12.96 -9.56
N MET A 694 -26.36 13.46 -8.33
CA MET A 694 -26.43 12.68 -7.10
C MET A 694 -27.37 13.38 -6.12
N ASN A 695 -27.96 12.63 -5.19
CA ASN A 695 -28.66 13.22 -4.06
C ASN A 695 -27.82 13.09 -2.80
N ILE A 696 -27.81 14.13 -1.97
CA ILE A 696 -27.13 14.15 -0.68
C ILE A 696 -28.03 14.69 0.42
N MET A 697 -27.82 14.24 1.65
CA MET A 697 -28.56 14.69 2.81
C MET A 697 -27.62 15.19 3.90
N LEU A 698 -27.95 16.35 4.46
CA LEU A 698 -27.14 17.07 5.42
C LEU A 698 -27.92 17.28 6.73
N ARG A 699 -27.21 17.36 7.85
CA ARG A 699 -27.76 17.48 9.20
C ARG A 699 -28.32 18.87 9.48
N THR A 700 -27.82 19.90 8.80
CA THR A 700 -28.26 21.29 8.96
C THR A 700 -28.82 21.84 7.66
N GLU A 701 -29.53 22.97 7.76
CA GLU A 701 -29.85 23.78 6.59
C GLU A 701 -28.58 24.46 6.07
N ILE A 702 -28.44 24.50 4.75
CA ILE A 702 -27.37 25.20 4.03
C ILE A 702 -27.96 25.78 2.75
N GLY A 703 -27.49 26.94 2.32
CA GLY A 703 -27.90 27.52 1.04
C GLY A 703 -27.36 26.71 -0.14
N ALA A 704 -28.15 26.54 -1.19
CA ALA A 704 -27.73 25.81 -2.39
C ALA A 704 -26.43 26.37 -3.01
N GLN A 705 -26.28 27.71 -3.05
CA GLN A 705 -25.08 28.34 -3.59
C GLN A 705 -23.84 28.09 -2.71
N ASP A 706 -23.98 28.21 -1.38
CA ASP A 706 -22.89 27.94 -0.44
C ASP A 706 -22.41 26.48 -0.53
N LEU A 707 -23.35 25.54 -0.66
CA LEU A 707 -23.05 24.13 -0.90
C LEU A 707 -22.24 23.91 -2.19
N VAL A 708 -22.65 24.54 -3.29
CA VAL A 708 -21.96 24.45 -4.59
C VAL A 708 -20.55 25.05 -4.50
N ASP A 709 -20.40 26.22 -3.87
CA ASP A 709 -19.13 26.94 -3.78
C ASP A 709 -18.12 26.18 -2.91
N ARG A 710 -18.56 25.65 -1.76
CA ARG A 710 -17.72 24.85 -0.86
C ARG A 710 -17.25 23.56 -1.53
N LEU A 711 -18.15 22.84 -2.21
CA LEU A 711 -17.79 21.62 -2.90
C LEU A 711 -16.82 21.86 -4.04
N ASN A 712 -17.06 22.86 -4.88
CA ASN A 712 -16.22 23.12 -6.06
C ASN A 712 -14.75 23.40 -5.73
N ARG A 713 -14.45 23.92 -4.53
CA ARG A 713 -13.06 24.09 -4.05
C ARG A 713 -12.37 22.75 -3.74
N GLN A 714 -13.16 21.72 -3.49
CA GLN A 714 -12.71 20.41 -3.04
C GLN A 714 -12.92 19.31 -4.08
N MET A 715 -13.49 19.63 -5.25
CA MET A 715 -13.72 18.65 -6.31
C MET A 715 -12.41 18.27 -7.01
N PRO A 716 -12.26 17.00 -7.43
CA PRO A 716 -11.10 16.57 -8.20
C PRO A 716 -11.06 17.19 -9.60
N MET A 717 -9.88 17.19 -10.21
CA MET A 717 -9.69 17.68 -11.59
C MET A 717 -10.66 16.97 -12.56
N GLY A 718 -11.33 17.76 -13.41
CA GLY A 718 -12.31 17.25 -14.35
C GLY A 718 -13.71 17.07 -13.79
N MET A 719 -13.95 17.40 -12.51
CA MET A 719 -15.28 17.46 -11.91
C MET A 719 -15.64 18.85 -11.40
N LYS A 720 -16.90 19.25 -11.61
CA LYS A 720 -17.44 20.52 -11.12
C LYS A 720 -18.90 20.35 -10.75
N ILE A 721 -19.32 20.83 -9.59
CA ILE A 721 -20.73 20.99 -9.24
C ILE A 721 -21.30 22.19 -10.00
N VAL A 722 -22.29 21.96 -10.84
CA VAL A 722 -22.92 22.98 -11.71
C VAL A 722 -24.27 23.47 -11.18
N GLY A 723 -24.84 22.80 -10.19
CA GLY A 723 -26.09 23.24 -9.56
C GLY A 723 -26.50 22.36 -8.39
N ALA A 724 -27.42 22.87 -7.58
CA ALA A 724 -28.00 22.16 -6.44
C ALA A 724 -29.49 22.49 -6.33
N ASP A 725 -30.36 21.51 -6.59
CA ASP A 725 -31.81 21.66 -6.46
C ASP A 725 -32.27 21.13 -5.10
N PRO A 726 -33.01 21.91 -4.30
CA PRO A 726 -33.56 21.42 -3.04
C PRO A 726 -34.62 20.34 -3.29
N LEU A 727 -34.55 19.27 -2.51
CA LEU A 727 -35.47 18.14 -2.54
C LEU A 727 -36.27 18.05 -1.23
N THR A 728 -37.44 17.42 -1.29
CA THR A 728 -38.20 17.11 -0.08
C THR A 728 -37.58 15.95 0.70
N LEU A 729 -37.74 15.95 2.03
CA LEU A 729 -37.17 14.93 2.92
C LEU A 729 -37.88 13.56 2.87
N SER A 730 -39.02 13.45 2.15
CA SER A 730 -39.99 12.35 2.34
C SER A 730 -40.37 11.53 1.10
N LYS A 731 -39.64 11.62 -0.02
CA LYS A 731 -40.01 10.90 -1.27
C LYS A 731 -38.89 10.08 -1.90
N LYS A 732 -39.27 8.97 -2.56
CA LYS A 732 -38.46 8.32 -3.61
C LYS A 732 -38.22 9.33 -4.72
N GLN A 733 -36.97 9.49 -5.11
CA GLN A 733 -36.59 10.41 -6.18
C GLN A 733 -36.77 9.71 -7.53
N LYS A 734 -37.34 10.41 -8.52
CA LYS A 734 -37.39 9.93 -9.91
C LYS A 734 -35.97 9.70 -10.43
N HIS A 735 -35.83 8.78 -11.37
CA HIS A 735 -34.62 8.63 -12.19
C HIS A 735 -34.85 9.29 -13.55
N PRO A 736 -33.78 9.74 -14.23
CA PRO A 736 -33.89 10.21 -15.60
C PRO A 736 -34.21 9.02 -16.51
N GLU A 737 -35.01 9.30 -17.53
CA GLU A 737 -35.47 8.33 -18.52
C GLU A 737 -34.84 8.61 -19.88
N ILE A 738 -34.62 9.88 -20.21
CA ILE A 738 -34.05 10.34 -21.48
C ILE A 738 -32.68 10.98 -21.24
N GLU A 739 -31.71 10.66 -22.09
CA GLU A 739 -30.34 11.17 -22.04
C GLU A 739 -29.87 11.65 -23.41
N ASP A 740 -29.20 12.81 -23.46
CA ASP A 740 -28.70 13.43 -24.68
C ASP A 740 -27.17 13.34 -24.73
N PHE A 741 -26.63 12.82 -25.83
CA PHE A 741 -25.20 12.60 -26.04
C PHE A 741 -24.67 13.35 -27.26
N THR A 742 -23.42 13.79 -27.19
CA THR A 742 -22.61 14.18 -28.34
C THR A 742 -21.57 13.09 -28.58
N LEU A 743 -21.51 12.60 -29.82
CA LEU A 743 -20.56 11.60 -30.30
C LEU A 743 -19.64 12.24 -31.34
N ILE A 744 -18.33 12.16 -31.14
CA ILE A 744 -17.31 12.72 -32.04
C ILE A 744 -16.37 11.61 -32.46
N PHE A 745 -16.26 11.30 -33.76
CA PHE A 745 -15.30 10.31 -34.25
C PHE A 745 -13.89 10.89 -34.37
N THR A 746 -12.93 10.23 -33.70
CA THR A 746 -11.51 10.59 -33.64
C THR A 746 -10.65 9.80 -34.63
N CYS A 747 -11.22 8.77 -35.27
CA CYS A 747 -10.58 7.97 -36.33
C CYS A 747 -10.35 8.77 -37.63
N SER A 748 -9.88 8.08 -38.68
CA SER A 748 -9.69 8.68 -40.01
C SER A 748 -11.00 9.21 -40.60
N ASP A 749 -10.94 10.19 -41.52
CA ASP A 749 -12.15 10.76 -42.14
C ASP A 749 -12.97 9.71 -42.90
N GLU A 750 -12.31 8.75 -43.55
CA GLU A 750 -12.96 7.66 -44.29
C GLU A 750 -13.71 6.73 -43.33
N GLU A 751 -13.08 6.32 -42.23
CA GLU A 751 -13.72 5.49 -41.21
C GLU A 751 -14.86 6.22 -40.49
N ALA A 752 -14.69 7.51 -40.19
CA ALA A 752 -15.73 8.31 -39.57
C ALA A 752 -16.98 8.38 -40.46
N LYS A 753 -16.79 8.59 -41.78
CA LYS A 753 -17.89 8.57 -42.76
C LYS A 753 -18.60 7.23 -42.80
N GLU A 754 -17.87 6.12 -42.83
CA GLU A 754 -18.45 4.78 -42.81
C GLU A 754 -19.25 4.53 -41.52
N LYS A 755 -18.69 4.88 -40.35
CA LYS A 755 -19.34 4.69 -39.05
C LYS A 755 -20.61 5.56 -38.92
N ILE A 756 -20.58 6.80 -39.40
CA ILE A 756 -21.75 7.69 -39.45
C ILE A 756 -22.84 7.13 -40.37
N GLU A 757 -22.49 6.58 -41.54
CA GLU A 757 -23.47 5.96 -42.45
C GLU A 757 -24.19 4.80 -41.76
N ARG A 758 -23.47 3.91 -41.08
CA ARG A 758 -24.09 2.80 -40.32
C ARG A 758 -25.04 3.30 -39.22
N LEU A 759 -24.68 4.39 -38.54
CA LEU A 759 -25.55 5.02 -37.54
C LEU A 759 -26.79 5.65 -38.19
N ARG A 760 -26.66 6.21 -39.40
CA ARG A 760 -27.78 6.75 -40.18
C ARG A 760 -28.73 5.63 -40.62
N GLU A 761 -28.21 4.52 -41.14
CA GLU A 761 -28.97 3.33 -41.49
C GLU A 761 -29.73 2.78 -40.27
N TYR A 762 -29.06 2.71 -39.11
CA TYR A 762 -29.69 2.34 -37.85
C TYR A 762 -30.80 3.32 -37.46
N ALA A 763 -30.57 4.63 -37.54
CA ALA A 763 -31.58 5.64 -37.22
C ALA A 763 -32.81 5.59 -38.14
N GLN A 764 -32.66 5.09 -39.37
CA GLN A 764 -33.74 4.96 -40.35
C GLN A 764 -34.44 3.59 -40.32
N SER A 765 -33.92 2.60 -39.57
CA SER A 765 -34.51 1.27 -39.52
C SER A 765 -35.77 1.22 -38.64
N ASP A 766 -36.70 0.31 -38.96
CA ASP A 766 -37.88 0.03 -38.12
C ASP A 766 -37.48 -0.83 -36.90
N GLU A 767 -36.55 -1.76 -37.08
CA GLU A 767 -36.02 -2.65 -36.05
C GLU A 767 -34.50 -2.81 -36.21
N TYR A 768 -33.82 -3.09 -35.10
CA TYR A 768 -32.41 -3.45 -35.10
C TYR A 768 -32.14 -4.49 -34.00
N ILE A 769 -31.97 -5.75 -34.40
CA ILE A 769 -31.86 -6.87 -33.48
C ILE A 769 -30.39 -7.12 -33.14
N VAL A 770 -30.07 -7.07 -31.85
CA VAL A 770 -28.74 -7.43 -31.34
C VAL A 770 -28.85 -8.71 -30.51
N SER A 771 -27.94 -9.65 -30.76
CA SER A 771 -27.81 -10.87 -29.96
C SER A 771 -26.97 -10.58 -28.71
N HIS A 772 -27.53 -10.90 -27.54
CA HIS A 772 -26.86 -10.74 -26.25
C HIS A 772 -26.72 -12.09 -25.55
N THR A 773 -25.47 -12.55 -25.43
CA THR A 773 -25.15 -13.80 -24.72
C THR A 773 -25.06 -13.56 -23.22
N THR A 774 -25.98 -14.15 -22.47
CA THR A 774 -25.84 -14.30 -21.01
C THR A 774 -25.12 -15.61 -20.69
N LYS A 775 -24.60 -15.78 -19.46
CA LYS A 775 -23.91 -17.01 -18.99
C LYS A 775 -24.69 -18.34 -19.21
N LYS A 776 -25.98 -18.29 -19.60
CA LYS A 776 -26.82 -19.48 -19.81
C LYS A 776 -27.59 -19.54 -21.13
N LYS A 777 -27.80 -18.43 -21.86
CA LYS A 777 -28.53 -18.36 -23.16
C LYS A 777 -28.17 -17.12 -23.99
N VAL A 778 -28.25 -17.23 -25.32
CA VAL A 778 -28.32 -16.10 -26.26
C VAL A 778 -29.75 -15.56 -26.28
N LYS A 779 -29.92 -14.24 -26.13
CA LYS A 779 -31.21 -13.55 -26.26
C LYS A 779 -31.12 -12.50 -27.34
N GLU A 780 -32.08 -12.45 -28.24
CA GLU A 780 -32.23 -11.39 -29.22
C GLU A 780 -33.06 -10.25 -28.65
N LYS A 781 -32.66 -9.01 -28.95
CA LYS A 781 -33.33 -7.80 -28.46
C LYS A 781 -33.33 -6.73 -29.54
N ASN A 782 -34.50 -6.15 -29.80
CA ASN A 782 -34.62 -4.95 -30.63
C ASN A 782 -34.15 -3.73 -29.83
N ILE A 783 -33.10 -3.06 -30.30
CA ILE A 783 -32.53 -1.86 -29.66
C ILE A 783 -32.90 -0.57 -30.40
N ARG A 784 -33.57 -0.64 -31.56
CA ARG A 784 -34.00 0.55 -32.32
C ARG A 784 -34.85 1.53 -31.50
N PRO A 785 -35.82 1.09 -30.66
CA PRO A 785 -36.66 2.01 -29.88
C PRO A 785 -35.91 2.91 -28.90
N MET A 786 -34.64 2.60 -28.60
CA MET A 786 -33.84 3.41 -27.67
C MET A 786 -33.39 4.73 -28.28
N LEU A 787 -33.16 4.82 -29.59
CA LEU A 787 -32.73 6.07 -30.25
C LEU A 787 -33.96 6.90 -30.67
N VAL A 788 -34.18 8.02 -29.99
CA VAL A 788 -35.33 8.91 -30.25
C VAL A 788 -34.97 10.07 -31.17
N LYS A 789 -33.73 10.55 -31.11
CA LYS A 789 -33.26 11.65 -31.95
C LYS A 789 -31.85 11.40 -32.47
N PHE A 790 -31.62 11.76 -33.72
CA PHE A 790 -30.34 11.66 -34.41
C PHE A 790 -30.16 12.94 -35.25
N ASP A 791 -29.17 13.76 -34.88
CA ASP A 791 -28.82 14.97 -35.65
C ASP A 791 -27.34 14.91 -36.04
N GLU A 792 -27.06 15.09 -37.33
CA GLU A 792 -25.71 15.25 -37.86
C GLU A 792 -25.30 16.73 -37.78
N MET A 793 -24.27 17.03 -37.00
CA MET A 793 -23.79 18.40 -36.81
C MET A 793 -22.75 18.79 -37.86
N ASN A 794 -21.85 17.87 -38.20
CA ASN A 794 -20.79 18.00 -39.21
C ASN A 794 -20.27 16.61 -39.61
N GLU A 795 -19.18 16.54 -40.39
CA GLU A 795 -18.60 15.28 -40.91
C GLU A 795 -18.08 14.29 -39.84
N ARG A 796 -17.98 14.70 -38.57
CA ARG A 796 -17.47 13.86 -37.45
C ARG A 796 -18.33 13.87 -36.20
N THR A 797 -19.28 14.80 -36.07
CA THR A 797 -20.03 15.05 -34.83
C THR A 797 -21.52 14.76 -35.00
N LEU A 798 -22.05 13.95 -34.09
CA LEU A 798 -23.46 13.57 -34.01
C LEU A 798 -24.06 13.98 -32.66
N LYS A 799 -25.34 14.32 -32.64
CA LYS A 799 -26.16 14.41 -31.43
C LYS A 799 -27.18 13.28 -31.40
N LEU A 800 -27.20 12.55 -30.30
CA LEU A 800 -28.03 11.38 -30.11
C LEU A 800 -28.89 11.57 -28.85
N THR A 801 -30.18 11.31 -28.95
CA THR A 801 -31.06 11.24 -27.77
C THR A 801 -31.51 9.81 -27.57
N PHE A 802 -31.22 9.26 -26.39
CA PHE A 802 -31.66 7.92 -26.01
C PHE A 802 -32.77 7.96 -24.96
N ASP A 803 -33.79 7.12 -25.14
CA ASP A 803 -34.84 6.84 -24.16
C ASP A 803 -34.66 5.43 -23.58
N TRP A 804 -34.48 5.39 -22.27
CA TRP A 804 -34.19 4.17 -21.52
C TRP A 804 -35.37 3.67 -20.68
N THR A 805 -36.58 4.16 -20.91
CA THR A 805 -37.78 3.82 -20.13
C THR A 805 -38.10 2.33 -20.19
N SER A 806 -38.00 1.73 -21.39
CA SER A 806 -38.33 0.32 -21.62
C SER A 806 -37.17 -0.63 -21.32
N MET A 807 -35.94 -0.22 -21.63
CA MET A 807 -34.73 -1.02 -21.48
C MET A 807 -33.49 -0.11 -21.45
N TYR A 808 -32.50 -0.47 -20.64
CA TYR A 808 -31.19 0.18 -20.64
C TYR A 808 -30.15 -0.63 -21.41
N MET A 809 -29.32 0.06 -22.20
CA MET A 809 -28.09 -0.44 -22.78
C MET A 809 -27.02 0.64 -22.61
N SER A 810 -25.77 0.25 -22.35
CA SER A 810 -24.67 1.22 -22.31
C SER A 810 -24.55 1.92 -23.68
N PRO A 811 -24.50 3.26 -23.74
CA PRO A 811 -24.29 4.01 -24.97
C PRO A 811 -23.06 3.55 -25.77
N VAL A 812 -21.96 3.22 -25.07
CA VAL A 812 -20.74 2.67 -25.68
C VAL A 812 -21.00 1.31 -26.34
N LYS A 813 -21.72 0.42 -25.65
CA LYS A 813 -22.10 -0.88 -26.22
C LYS A 813 -23.06 -0.74 -27.38
N MET A 814 -23.91 0.29 -27.36
CA MET A 814 -24.85 0.58 -28.43
C MET A 814 -24.11 1.02 -29.69
N ILE A 815 -23.17 1.95 -29.57
CA ILE A 815 -22.29 2.38 -30.67
C ILE A 815 -21.49 1.19 -31.20
N ALA A 816 -20.86 0.38 -30.34
CA ALA A 816 -20.09 -0.79 -30.76
C ALA A 816 -20.95 -1.87 -31.46
N ALA A 817 -22.23 -1.99 -31.09
CA ALA A 817 -23.15 -2.92 -31.74
C ALA A 817 -23.53 -2.45 -33.16
N ILE A 818 -23.66 -1.13 -33.38
CA ILE A 818 -24.01 -0.53 -34.67
C ILE A 818 -22.78 -0.41 -35.58
N CYS A 819 -21.62 -0.10 -34.99
CA CYS A 819 -20.33 0.04 -35.65
C CYS A 819 -19.34 -1.02 -35.10
N PRO A 820 -19.45 -2.30 -35.52
CA PRO A 820 -18.52 -3.36 -35.12
C PRO A 820 -17.06 -2.98 -35.32
N GLY A 821 -16.21 -3.35 -34.35
CA GLY A 821 -14.77 -3.04 -34.35
C GLY A 821 -14.41 -1.68 -33.75
N THR A 822 -15.39 -0.83 -33.43
CA THR A 822 -15.16 0.47 -32.80
C THR A 822 -14.84 0.33 -31.30
N THR A 823 -13.77 1.00 -30.87
CA THR A 823 -13.32 1.11 -29.48
C THR A 823 -13.49 2.54 -28.96
N LEU A 824 -13.20 2.77 -27.67
CA LEU A 824 -13.18 4.12 -27.10
C LEU A 824 -11.98 4.96 -27.57
N LEU A 825 -11.09 4.43 -28.41
CA LEU A 825 -10.07 5.24 -29.10
C LEU A 825 -10.60 5.89 -30.38
N ASP A 826 -11.69 5.36 -30.93
CA ASP A 826 -12.26 5.78 -32.21
C ASP A 826 -13.25 6.92 -32.10
N PHE A 827 -13.72 7.21 -30.89
CA PHE A 827 -14.67 8.28 -30.65
C PHE A 827 -14.63 8.80 -29.21
N ASP A 828 -14.97 10.07 -29.07
CA ASP A 828 -15.34 10.69 -27.80
C ASP A 828 -16.87 10.68 -27.66
N LEU A 829 -17.35 10.30 -26.48
CA LEU A 829 -18.77 10.33 -26.14
C LEU A 829 -18.98 11.16 -24.89
N THR A 830 -19.85 12.16 -24.99
CA THR A 830 -20.17 13.07 -23.90
C THR A 830 -21.67 13.12 -23.66
N LYS A 831 -22.13 12.80 -22.45
CA LYS A 831 -23.51 13.09 -22.04
C LYS A 831 -23.67 14.60 -21.81
N THR A 832 -24.54 15.23 -22.58
CA THR A 832 -24.79 16.67 -22.55
C THR A 832 -25.99 17.05 -21.69
N ASP A 833 -27.01 16.19 -21.60
CA ASP A 833 -28.20 16.43 -20.77
C ASP A 833 -28.89 15.11 -20.36
N GLN A 834 -29.77 15.19 -19.35
CA GLN A 834 -30.66 14.11 -18.94
C GLN A 834 -31.94 14.63 -18.29
N ARG A 835 -33.08 13.96 -18.55
CA ARG A 835 -34.43 14.45 -18.24
C ARG A 835 -35.24 13.43 -17.42
N PHE A 836 -36.01 13.94 -16.45
CA PHE A 836 -36.79 13.18 -15.44
C PHE A 836 -38.30 13.14 -15.75
N GLU A 837 -38.65 13.07 -17.04
CA GLU A 837 -40.01 13.24 -17.56
C GLU A 837 -41.07 12.36 -16.83
#